data_AF-A0A7W7WFR4-F1
#
_entry.id   AF-A0A7W7WFR4-F1
#
_cell.length_a   1.000
_cell.length_b   1.000
_cell.length_c   1.000
_cell.angle_alpha   90.00
_cell.angle_beta   90.00
_cell.angle_gamma   90.00
#
_symmetry.space_group_name_H-M   'P 1'
#
loop_
_entity.id
_entity.type
_entity.pdbx_description
1 polymer ?
#
loop_
_entity_poly.entity_id
_entity_poly.type
_entity_poly.pdbx_seq_one_letter_code
_entity_poly.pdbx_strand_id
1 'polypeptide(L)'
;MVWPLAAVLAIPLMAGSMSASAAEATPPLTVEGFSYPGAAQILAEQHVTLKSGDGNIQLADCTSTDNLIEVFSRTFDTGSVKVCFKVTGPTGYLALELPKVYSVKGDDHTVKATLNTGGSVSSVDIKKNLYTPVGEGTSTDGTTLLELNATDGPAAAAVTTDTPAVGSLVIGQPGRAGSRACTATLVDRIWALTSAGCFTDTPATLAAGAPATKSTVTIGGKTVDIVELVPRTDRDLVMARLAGPVDGITPAKLATTAPATGESLRVPGFGRTATQWRPVNPHTTTHTTGAITATGIDSSPATGAAPICAGDAGAPLLRDQNGTVEIAGVASRSWLGGCLGTPAAETRTGAASTRVDNLGQWVGDTVLRSVTRGDANGDGRSDAIMAYHHANGSIAFMTSLTDTNGAFSEYTSGYVVPPASWDWDSIKFINGDFNGDHRADLAMMYRFGDGSIKMFTGLADATGHIQPFTSSYGVPANANWDWNAIQLYAGDANGDGRSDAIMAYHHTNGSIAFMTSLTDTNGAFGEYTSGYVVPPASWDWNAIRFISGDFNGDHRSDLAMMYRFGDGSIKMFTGLADTTGHIQPFTSSYGVPANANWDWNAIQLYAGDANGDGRSDAIMAYRHTNGSIAFMTSFTDANGAFGEYTSGYTVPADSWDWNAIRFISGDFNGDHRADLAMMYRFGDGSIKMFTGLADATGHIQPFTSSYSVPANANWDWNAIRLP
;
A
#
# COMPACT_ATOMS: atom_id res chain seq x y z
N MET A 1 -76.26 -21.47 28.89
CA MET A 1 -76.29 -20.42 29.91
C MET A 1 -76.05 -19.09 29.20
N VAL A 2 -77.08 -18.22 29.23
CA VAL A 2 -77.12 -16.74 29.23
C VAL A 2 -75.91 -15.94 28.65
N TRP A 3 -76.22 -15.04 27.70
CA TRP A 3 -75.35 -14.01 27.08
C TRP A 3 -74.84 -12.92 28.07
N PRO A 4 -73.92 -12.00 27.68
CA PRO A 4 -74.36 -10.75 27.01
C PRO A 4 -73.41 -10.13 25.95
N LEU A 5 -74.01 -9.33 25.07
CA LEU A 5 -73.40 -8.26 24.27
C LEU A 5 -72.70 -7.21 25.15
N ALA A 6 -71.61 -6.61 24.67
CA ALA A 6 -71.19 -5.27 25.11
C ALA A 6 -70.52 -4.45 23.99
N ALA A 7 -71.12 -3.27 23.79
CA ALA A 7 -70.80 -2.07 23.02
C ALA A 7 -69.35 -1.80 22.56
N VAL A 8 -69.23 -1.39 21.29
CA VAL A 8 -68.07 -0.69 20.72
C VAL A 8 -68.18 0.81 21.07
N LEU A 9 -67.19 1.33 21.80
CA LEU A 9 -67.00 2.76 22.05
C LEU A 9 -66.00 3.31 21.01
N ALA A 10 -66.44 4.20 20.12
CA ALA A 10 -65.56 4.92 19.20
C ALA A 10 -65.03 6.19 19.89
N ILE A 11 -63.70 6.28 20.07
CA ILE A 11 -63.00 7.51 20.46
C ILE A 11 -62.37 8.09 19.19
N PRO A 12 -62.60 9.37 18.84
CA PRO A 12 -61.96 9.97 17.68
C PRO A 12 -60.48 10.26 18.01
N LEU A 13 -59.56 9.62 17.28
CA LEU A 13 -58.16 10.05 17.24
C LEU A 13 -58.09 11.41 16.53
N MET A 14 -57.75 12.47 17.28
CA MET A 14 -57.24 13.69 16.68
C MET A 14 -55.84 13.38 16.11
N ALA A 15 -55.72 13.36 14.78
CA ALA A 15 -54.45 13.28 14.09
C ALA A 15 -53.68 14.59 14.30
N GLY A 16 -52.75 14.59 15.26
CA GLY A 16 -51.69 15.61 15.32
C GLY A 16 -50.76 15.39 14.14
N SER A 17 -50.78 16.28 13.16
CA SER A 17 -49.78 16.36 12.10
C SER A 17 -48.43 16.72 12.72
N MET A 18 -47.57 15.73 12.95
CA MET A 18 -46.15 15.99 13.21
C MET A 18 -45.50 16.36 11.89
N SER A 19 -45.05 17.61 11.79
CA SER A 19 -44.21 18.07 10.70
C SER A 19 -42.94 17.21 10.65
N ALA A 20 -42.70 16.54 9.53
CA ALA A 20 -41.41 15.90 9.27
C ALA A 20 -40.32 16.97 9.32
N SER A 21 -39.38 16.84 10.26
CA SER A 21 -38.15 17.62 10.27
C SER A 21 -37.44 17.38 8.94
N ALA A 22 -37.22 18.45 8.16
CA ALA A 22 -36.35 18.36 7.00
C ALA A 22 -34.97 17.87 7.48
N ALA A 23 -34.44 16.82 6.84
CA ALA A 23 -33.06 16.41 7.08
C ALA A 23 -32.14 17.59 6.74
N GLU A 24 -31.22 17.92 7.64
CA GLU A 24 -30.29 19.02 7.45
C GLU A 24 -29.43 18.74 6.21
N ALA A 25 -29.29 19.73 5.32
CA ALA A 25 -28.59 19.54 4.07
C ALA A 25 -27.09 19.27 4.34
N THR A 26 -26.52 18.24 3.72
CA THR A 26 -25.10 17.90 3.85
C THR A 26 -24.26 18.71 2.86
N PRO A 27 -23.10 19.29 3.25
CA PRO A 27 -22.21 19.96 2.30
C PRO A 27 -21.67 18.99 1.22
N PRO A 28 -21.40 19.48 0.00
CA PRO A 28 -20.79 18.68 -1.07
C PRO A 28 -19.34 18.30 -0.75
N LEU A 29 -18.84 17.27 -1.44
CA LEU A 29 -17.42 16.89 -1.40
C LEU A 29 -16.55 18.03 -1.95
N THR A 30 -15.39 18.25 -1.32
CA THR A 30 -14.40 19.25 -1.73
C THR A 30 -13.45 18.70 -2.80
N VAL A 31 -13.98 17.90 -3.74
CA VAL A 31 -13.22 17.31 -4.84
C VAL A 31 -13.26 18.25 -6.04
N GLU A 32 -12.13 18.48 -6.70
CA GLU A 32 -12.09 19.24 -7.96
C GLU A 32 -12.55 18.35 -9.11
N GLY A 33 -13.69 18.69 -9.71
CA GLY A 33 -14.24 18.00 -10.89
C GLY A 33 -13.89 18.67 -12.24
N PHE A 34 -13.00 19.65 -12.22
CA PHE A 34 -12.49 20.41 -13.37
C PHE A 34 -13.52 21.18 -14.19
N SER A 35 -14.69 21.46 -13.62
CA SER A 35 -15.66 22.37 -14.26
C SER A 35 -15.11 23.79 -14.29
N TYR A 36 -15.20 24.44 -15.45
CA TYR A 36 -14.61 25.77 -15.64
C TYR A 36 -15.26 26.80 -14.69
N PRO A 37 -14.47 27.52 -13.84
CA PRO A 37 -15.02 28.47 -12.89
C PRO A 37 -15.76 29.62 -13.59
N GLY A 38 -17.01 29.87 -13.19
CA GLY A 38 -17.80 30.98 -13.74
C GLY A 38 -18.30 30.77 -15.18
N ALA A 39 -18.29 29.55 -15.71
CA ALA A 39 -18.67 29.24 -17.10
C ALA A 39 -19.99 29.89 -17.56
N ALA A 40 -21.04 29.86 -16.72
CA ALA A 40 -22.35 30.43 -17.07
C ALA A 40 -22.31 31.96 -17.21
N GLN A 41 -21.54 32.65 -16.36
CA GLN A 41 -21.34 34.09 -16.44
C GLN A 41 -20.51 34.44 -17.68
N ILE A 42 -19.44 33.70 -17.94
CA ILE A 42 -18.58 33.90 -19.12
C ILE A 42 -19.37 33.70 -20.42
N LEU A 43 -20.25 32.70 -20.48
CA LEU A 43 -21.13 32.50 -21.64
C LEU A 43 -22.06 33.70 -21.86
N ALA A 44 -22.64 34.24 -20.78
CA ALA A 44 -23.55 35.38 -20.86
C ALA A 44 -22.84 36.68 -21.27
N GLU A 45 -21.60 36.89 -20.81
CA GLU A 45 -20.85 38.13 -21.01
C GLU A 45 -19.97 38.11 -22.27
N GLN A 46 -19.41 36.95 -22.62
CA GLN A 46 -18.39 36.81 -23.66
C GLN A 46 -18.76 35.81 -24.76
N HIS A 47 -19.99 35.27 -24.78
CA HIS A 47 -20.50 34.37 -25.83
C HIS A 47 -19.59 33.16 -26.16
N VAL A 48 -18.79 32.71 -25.19
CA VAL A 48 -17.95 31.52 -25.28
C VAL A 48 -18.40 30.51 -24.24
N THR A 49 -18.59 29.26 -24.66
CA THR A 49 -18.97 28.18 -23.74
C THR A 49 -17.70 27.53 -23.22
N LEU A 50 -17.32 27.78 -21.98
CA LEU A 50 -16.22 27.07 -21.33
C LEU A 50 -16.79 25.88 -20.55
N LYS A 51 -16.23 24.68 -20.75
CA LYS A 51 -16.78 23.43 -20.19
C LYS A 51 -15.93 22.94 -19.04
N SER A 52 -14.71 22.54 -19.33
CA SER A 52 -13.77 21.98 -18.37
C SER A 52 -12.34 22.26 -18.77
N GLY A 53 -11.40 22.15 -17.82
CA GLY A 53 -9.99 22.34 -18.10
C GLY A 53 -9.14 21.95 -16.91
N ASP A 54 -7.84 21.77 -17.11
CA ASP A 54 -6.91 21.37 -16.05
C ASP A 54 -6.48 22.55 -15.15
N GLY A 55 -7.04 23.73 -15.36
CA GLY A 55 -6.71 24.96 -14.66
C GLY A 55 -5.53 25.73 -15.25
N ASN A 56 -4.80 25.17 -16.22
CA ASN A 56 -3.60 25.82 -16.75
C ASN A 56 -3.89 26.74 -17.94
N ILE A 57 -4.99 26.54 -18.66
CA ILE A 57 -5.47 27.45 -19.72
C ILE A 57 -6.66 28.25 -19.18
N GLN A 58 -6.44 29.53 -18.90
CA GLN A 58 -7.46 30.40 -18.31
C GLN A 58 -7.80 31.57 -19.23
N LEU A 59 -9.05 32.01 -19.18
CA LEU A 59 -9.53 33.18 -19.92
C LEU A 59 -8.78 34.41 -19.41
N ALA A 60 -8.31 35.24 -20.33
CA ALA A 60 -7.52 36.42 -20.03
C ALA A 60 -8.04 37.64 -20.77
N ASP A 61 -7.81 38.82 -20.19
CA ASP A 61 -7.94 40.06 -20.93
C ASP A 61 -6.93 40.06 -22.08
N CYS A 62 -7.43 40.23 -23.30
CA CYS A 62 -6.64 40.28 -24.54
C CYS A 62 -5.60 41.40 -24.59
N THR A 63 -5.62 42.32 -23.64
CA THR A 63 -4.65 43.42 -23.49
C THR A 63 -3.67 43.22 -22.33
N SER A 64 -3.80 42.12 -21.58
CA SER A 64 -3.01 41.89 -20.35
C SER A 64 -1.53 41.61 -20.60
N THR A 65 -1.19 40.98 -21.72
CA THR A 65 0.18 40.64 -22.12
C THR A 65 0.21 40.24 -23.60
N ASP A 66 1.39 40.27 -24.21
CA ASP A 66 1.59 39.91 -25.62
C ASP A 66 1.66 38.39 -25.85
N ASN A 67 1.87 37.60 -24.78
CA ASN A 67 2.00 36.14 -24.80
C ASN A 67 0.69 35.44 -24.40
N LEU A 68 -0.29 35.48 -25.31
CA LEU A 68 -1.62 34.86 -25.13
C LEU A 68 -1.96 34.02 -26.36
N ILE A 69 -2.75 32.97 -26.14
CA ILE A 69 -3.46 32.30 -27.23
C ILE A 69 -4.65 33.19 -27.60
N GLU A 70 -4.66 33.73 -28.82
CA GLU A 70 -5.73 34.62 -29.31
C GLU A 70 -6.58 33.89 -30.34
N VAL A 71 -7.87 33.68 -30.04
CA VAL A 71 -8.81 32.98 -30.91
C VAL A 71 -9.77 33.98 -31.55
N PHE A 72 -9.68 34.15 -32.85
CA PHE A 72 -10.48 35.10 -33.62
C PHE A 72 -11.78 34.47 -34.11
N SER A 73 -12.91 35.12 -33.86
CA SER A 73 -14.24 34.61 -34.18
C SER A 73 -15.20 35.70 -34.67
N ARG A 74 -16.12 35.33 -35.58
CA ARG A 74 -17.23 36.16 -36.07
C ARG A 74 -18.47 36.11 -35.18
N THR A 75 -18.38 35.49 -34.01
CA THR A 75 -19.52 35.37 -33.08
C THR A 75 -19.83 36.69 -32.36
N PHE A 76 -18.92 37.66 -32.38
CA PHE A 76 -19.05 38.92 -31.64
C PHE A 76 -19.55 40.05 -32.56
N ASP A 77 -20.75 40.56 -32.31
CA ASP A 77 -21.42 41.55 -33.18
C ASP A 77 -20.87 43.00 -33.00
N THR A 78 -20.18 43.32 -31.90
CA THR A 78 -19.53 44.62 -31.67
C THR A 78 -18.34 44.52 -30.71
N GLY A 79 -17.19 45.12 -31.07
CA GLY A 79 -16.09 45.45 -30.14
C GLY A 79 -14.89 44.49 -30.12
N SER A 80 -15.09 43.22 -29.75
CA SER A 80 -13.98 42.25 -29.60
C SER A 80 -14.11 41.12 -30.62
N VAL A 81 -13.27 41.09 -31.65
CA VAL A 81 -13.25 40.00 -32.66
C VAL A 81 -12.49 38.75 -32.20
N LYS A 82 -12.04 38.70 -30.94
CA LYS A 82 -11.20 37.64 -30.39
C LYS A 82 -11.45 37.38 -28.90
N VAL A 83 -11.18 36.14 -28.48
CA VAL A 83 -11.10 35.70 -27.08
C VAL A 83 -9.66 35.29 -26.80
N CYS A 84 -9.14 35.62 -25.62
CA CYS A 84 -7.75 35.33 -25.29
C CYS A 84 -7.63 34.39 -24.09
N PHE A 85 -6.66 33.49 -24.17
CA PHE A 85 -6.34 32.56 -23.10
C PHE A 85 -4.88 32.68 -22.71
N LYS A 86 -4.62 32.62 -21.41
CA LYS A 86 -3.29 32.54 -20.82
C LYS A 86 -3.00 31.11 -20.40
N VAL A 87 -1.86 30.58 -20.85
CA VAL A 87 -1.31 29.33 -20.33
C VAL A 87 -0.42 29.65 -19.13
N THR A 88 -0.62 28.96 -18.01
CA THR A 88 0.01 29.27 -16.71
C THR A 88 1.00 28.21 -16.23
N GLY A 89 1.12 27.08 -16.93
CA GLY A 89 2.04 25.99 -16.62
C GLY A 89 2.69 25.41 -17.89
N PRO A 90 3.59 24.42 -17.75
CA PRO A 90 4.31 23.82 -18.87
C PRO A 90 3.40 23.08 -19.87
N THR A 91 2.21 22.69 -19.42
CA THR A 91 1.15 22.08 -20.21
C THR A 91 -0.19 22.68 -19.82
N GLY A 92 -1.20 22.55 -20.69
CA GLY A 92 -2.56 22.94 -20.37
C GLY A 92 -3.62 22.27 -21.25
N TYR A 93 -4.82 22.11 -20.71
CA TYR A 93 -5.97 21.60 -21.44
C TYR A 93 -7.23 22.42 -21.13
N LEU A 94 -7.97 22.75 -22.19
CA LEU A 94 -9.27 23.40 -22.10
C LEU A 94 -10.25 22.81 -23.11
N ALA A 95 -11.40 22.36 -22.63
CA ALA A 95 -12.57 22.04 -23.43
C ALA A 95 -13.53 23.24 -23.46
N LEU A 96 -13.92 23.65 -24.66
CA LEU A 96 -14.76 24.82 -24.89
C LEU A 96 -15.62 24.65 -26.14
N GLU A 97 -16.56 25.57 -26.38
CA GLU A 97 -17.18 25.77 -27.68
C GLU A 97 -17.17 27.25 -28.01
N LEU A 98 -16.44 27.58 -29.08
CA LEU A 98 -16.47 28.92 -29.67
C LEU A 98 -16.79 28.78 -31.17
N PRO A 99 -18.00 29.18 -31.62
CA PRO A 99 -18.38 29.05 -33.03
C PRO A 99 -17.73 30.14 -33.89
N LYS A 100 -17.81 29.96 -35.21
CA LYS A 100 -17.35 30.88 -36.26
C LYS A 100 -15.88 31.34 -36.10
N VAL A 101 -15.00 30.43 -35.69
CA VAL A 101 -13.56 30.70 -35.53
C VAL A 101 -12.88 30.69 -36.89
N TYR A 102 -12.04 31.70 -37.17
CA TYR A 102 -11.38 31.85 -38.47
C TYR A 102 -9.84 32.01 -38.39
N SER A 103 -9.28 32.21 -37.20
CA SER A 103 -7.83 32.28 -37.00
C SER A 103 -7.49 32.06 -35.53
N VAL A 104 -6.34 31.43 -35.27
CA VAL A 104 -5.78 31.29 -33.91
C VAL A 104 -4.32 31.74 -33.93
N LYS A 105 -3.95 32.66 -33.03
CA LYS A 105 -2.55 33.00 -32.75
C LYS A 105 -2.10 32.18 -31.55
N GLY A 106 -1.01 31.42 -31.69
CA GLY A 106 -0.39 30.71 -30.57
C GLY A 106 0.46 31.64 -29.70
N ASP A 107 0.71 31.22 -28.47
CA ASP A 107 1.70 31.81 -27.57
C ASP A 107 3.06 31.12 -27.75
N ASP A 108 3.91 31.11 -26.71
CA ASP A 108 5.20 30.41 -26.70
C ASP A 108 5.11 28.88 -26.49
N HIS A 109 3.91 28.34 -26.26
CA HIS A 109 3.67 26.90 -26.14
C HIS A 109 3.48 26.25 -27.51
N THR A 110 3.70 24.94 -27.57
CA THR A 110 3.20 24.13 -28.68
C THR A 110 1.70 23.95 -28.45
N VAL A 111 0.87 24.55 -29.31
CA VAL A 111 -0.59 24.53 -29.12
C VAL A 111 -1.25 23.71 -30.21
N LYS A 112 -2.17 22.83 -29.83
CA LYS A 112 -3.03 22.07 -30.74
C LYS A 112 -4.48 22.42 -30.48
N ALA A 113 -5.20 22.81 -31.54
CA ALA A 113 -6.60 23.18 -31.48
C ALA A 113 -7.46 22.09 -32.13
N THR A 114 -8.46 21.56 -31.42
CA THR A 114 -9.46 20.63 -31.99
C THR A 114 -10.66 21.43 -32.47
N LEU A 115 -11.06 21.25 -33.72
CA LEU A 115 -12.07 22.02 -34.44
C LEU A 115 -13.14 21.09 -35.00
N ASN A 116 -14.38 21.54 -35.03
CA ASN A 116 -15.46 20.93 -35.81
C ASN A 116 -15.82 21.85 -36.99
N THR A 117 -15.56 21.39 -38.21
CA THR A 117 -15.83 22.11 -39.46
C THR A 117 -16.84 21.32 -40.27
N GLY A 118 -18.03 21.89 -40.50
CA GLY A 118 -19.08 21.22 -41.28
C GLY A 118 -19.52 19.85 -40.72
N GLY A 119 -19.37 19.61 -39.41
CA GLY A 119 -19.68 18.33 -38.76
C GLY A 119 -18.49 17.37 -38.62
N SER A 120 -17.33 17.69 -39.21
CA SER A 120 -16.12 16.87 -39.13
C SER A 120 -15.16 17.41 -38.07
N VAL A 121 -14.75 16.56 -37.13
CA VAL A 121 -13.79 16.92 -36.07
C VAL A 121 -12.35 16.62 -36.54
N SER A 122 -11.47 17.62 -36.43
CA SER A 122 -10.04 17.49 -36.74
C SER A 122 -9.21 18.36 -35.80
N SER A 123 -7.90 18.12 -35.74
CA SER A 123 -6.97 18.95 -34.97
C SER A 123 -5.99 19.67 -35.86
N VAL A 124 -5.63 20.89 -35.49
CA VAL A 124 -4.68 21.75 -36.19
C VAL A 124 -3.58 22.19 -35.23
N ASP A 125 -2.33 22.04 -35.65
CA ASP A 125 -1.18 22.56 -34.91
C ASP A 125 -1.09 24.08 -35.12
N ILE A 126 -1.09 24.82 -34.02
CA ILE A 126 -1.02 26.27 -34.00
C ILE A 126 0.43 26.69 -33.90
N LYS A 127 0.86 27.55 -34.83
CA LYS A 127 2.23 28.05 -34.88
C LYS A 127 2.52 28.93 -33.66
N LYS A 128 3.63 28.64 -32.96
CA LYS A 128 4.12 29.45 -31.83
C LYS A 128 4.24 30.92 -32.22
N ASN A 129 3.70 31.82 -31.40
CA ASN A 129 3.74 33.27 -31.57
C ASN A 129 3.22 33.80 -32.93
N LEU A 130 2.54 32.96 -33.72
CA LEU A 130 2.14 33.27 -35.09
C LEU A 130 0.67 32.92 -35.32
N TYR A 131 0.08 33.61 -36.30
CA TYR A 131 -1.29 33.36 -36.74
C TYR A 131 -1.37 32.09 -37.59
N THR A 132 -2.34 31.25 -37.26
CA THR A 132 -2.69 30.04 -38.00
C THR A 132 -4.14 30.17 -38.49
N PRO A 133 -4.38 30.25 -39.81
CA PRO A 133 -5.73 30.34 -40.34
C PRO A 133 -6.47 29.02 -40.13
N VAL A 134 -7.74 29.10 -39.75
CA VAL A 134 -8.65 27.96 -39.56
C VAL A 134 -10.05 28.32 -40.07
N GLY A 135 -10.95 27.36 -40.21
CA GLY A 135 -12.34 27.61 -40.62
C GLY A 135 -12.49 28.43 -41.90
N GLU A 136 -13.14 29.59 -41.84
CA GLU A 136 -13.30 30.49 -43.00
C GLU A 136 -11.96 30.95 -43.60
N GLY A 137 -10.87 30.90 -42.82
CA GLY A 137 -9.52 31.19 -43.31
C GLY A 137 -8.94 30.10 -44.22
N THR A 138 -9.56 28.91 -44.28
CA THR A 138 -9.07 27.75 -45.05
C THR A 138 -10.18 26.96 -45.77
N SER A 139 -11.46 27.23 -45.50
CA SER A 139 -12.65 26.56 -46.04
C SER A 139 -13.85 27.53 -46.07
N THR A 140 -14.98 27.14 -46.65
CA THR A 140 -16.23 27.93 -46.65
C THR A 140 -17.24 27.51 -45.59
N ASP A 141 -16.92 26.47 -44.81
CA ASP A 141 -17.81 25.90 -43.81
C ASP A 141 -17.62 26.58 -42.45
N GLY A 142 -18.69 26.68 -41.67
CA GLY A 142 -18.62 27.18 -40.31
C GLY A 142 -17.80 26.26 -39.40
N THR A 143 -16.87 26.85 -38.64
CA THR A 143 -15.95 26.11 -37.75
C THR A 143 -16.15 26.50 -36.29
N THR A 144 -16.21 25.49 -35.42
CA THR A 144 -16.29 25.64 -33.96
C THR A 144 -15.02 25.10 -33.31
N LEU A 145 -14.38 25.88 -32.44
CA LEU A 145 -13.29 25.42 -31.60
C LEU A 145 -13.84 24.62 -30.43
N LEU A 146 -13.30 23.41 -30.24
CA LEU A 146 -13.74 22.43 -29.24
C LEU A 146 -12.72 22.22 -28.12
N GLU A 147 -11.43 22.25 -28.43
CA GLU A 147 -10.37 22.04 -27.43
C GLU A 147 -9.13 22.85 -27.75
N LEU A 148 -8.41 23.27 -26.70
CA LEU A 148 -7.03 23.74 -26.76
C LEU A 148 -6.16 22.83 -25.89
N ASN A 149 -5.05 22.38 -26.44
CA ASN A 149 -4.03 21.63 -25.73
C ASN A 149 -2.68 22.33 -25.92
N ALA A 150 -2.05 22.74 -24.82
CA ALA A 150 -0.76 23.41 -24.81
C ALA A 150 0.30 22.48 -24.20
N THR A 151 1.48 22.42 -24.81
CA THR A 151 2.65 21.66 -24.33
C THR A 151 3.94 22.45 -24.55
N ASP A 152 5.07 21.89 -24.11
CA ASP A 152 6.41 22.48 -24.29
C ASP A 152 6.54 23.92 -23.76
N GLY A 153 5.83 24.20 -22.67
CA GLY A 153 5.95 25.46 -21.93
C GLY A 153 7.19 25.49 -21.04
N PRO A 154 7.55 26.68 -20.52
CA PRO A 154 8.60 26.80 -19.53
C PRO A 154 8.31 25.92 -18.31
N ALA A 155 9.36 25.32 -17.74
CA ALA A 155 9.25 24.44 -16.58
C ALA A 155 8.54 25.15 -15.42
N ALA A 156 7.68 24.41 -14.71
CA ALA A 156 7.05 24.92 -13.51
C ALA A 156 8.11 25.30 -12.46
N ALA A 157 7.84 26.35 -11.70
CA ALA A 157 8.69 26.74 -10.58
C ALA A 157 8.78 25.59 -9.55
N ALA A 158 9.92 25.48 -8.88
CA ALA A 158 10.11 24.49 -7.83
C ALA A 158 9.08 24.69 -6.70
N VAL A 159 8.54 23.57 -6.20
CA VAL A 159 7.58 23.59 -5.10
C VAL A 159 8.30 24.03 -3.83
N THR A 160 7.82 25.09 -3.18
CA THR A 160 8.30 25.54 -1.87
C THR A 160 7.16 25.45 -0.86
N THR A 161 7.33 24.62 0.16
CA THR A 161 6.32 24.40 1.20
C THR A 161 6.97 24.01 2.53
N ASP A 162 6.35 24.41 3.64
CA ASP A 162 6.70 23.95 4.99
C ASP A 162 6.00 22.62 5.35
N THR A 163 5.18 22.07 4.45
CA THR A 163 4.48 20.80 4.60
C THR A 163 4.85 19.82 3.48
N PRO A 164 6.11 19.33 3.44
CA PRO A 164 6.65 18.56 2.31
C PRO A 164 5.96 17.21 2.08
N ALA A 165 5.29 16.66 3.10
CA ALA A 165 4.51 15.43 3.01
C ALA A 165 3.15 15.62 2.30
N VAL A 166 2.69 16.86 2.10
CA VAL A 166 1.40 17.16 1.47
C VAL A 166 1.58 17.31 -0.04
N GLY A 167 0.78 16.58 -0.81
CA GLY A 167 0.87 16.53 -2.26
C GLY A 167 -0.46 16.61 -2.98
N SER A 168 -0.39 16.80 -4.29
CA SER A 168 -1.57 16.81 -5.16
C SER A 168 -1.89 15.39 -5.65
N LEU A 169 -3.14 14.96 -5.49
CA LEU A 169 -3.66 13.70 -6.00
C LEU A 169 -4.54 13.96 -7.23
N VAL A 170 -4.35 13.16 -8.28
CA VAL A 170 -5.09 13.24 -9.53
C VAL A 170 -5.62 11.85 -9.90
N ILE A 171 -6.90 11.79 -10.27
CA ILE A 171 -7.58 10.58 -10.75
C ILE A 171 -8.01 10.84 -12.20
N GLY A 172 -7.50 10.03 -13.12
CA GLY A 172 -7.70 10.22 -14.56
C GLY A 172 -6.84 11.33 -15.16
N GLN A 173 -7.15 11.76 -16.39
CA GLN A 173 -6.44 12.85 -17.05
C GLN A 173 -7.03 14.21 -16.63
N PRO A 174 -6.26 15.11 -15.99
CA PRO A 174 -6.74 16.42 -15.55
C PRO A 174 -7.53 17.18 -16.61
N GLY A 175 -8.64 17.80 -16.21
CA GLY A 175 -9.47 18.61 -17.10
C GLY A 175 -10.45 17.84 -17.99
N ARG A 176 -10.30 16.51 -18.13
CA ARG A 176 -11.23 15.68 -18.90
C ARG A 176 -12.42 15.23 -18.06
N ALA A 177 -13.51 14.90 -18.74
CA ALA A 177 -14.73 14.40 -18.10
C ALA A 177 -14.43 13.19 -17.20
N GLY A 178 -14.95 13.22 -15.97
CA GLY A 178 -14.77 12.17 -14.98
C GLY A 178 -13.43 12.21 -14.22
N SER A 179 -12.49 13.08 -14.60
CA SER A 179 -11.26 13.27 -13.83
C SER A 179 -11.51 14.04 -12.53
N ARG A 180 -10.65 13.78 -11.54
CA ARG A 180 -10.74 14.40 -10.21
C ARG A 180 -9.37 14.89 -9.75
N ALA A 181 -9.36 15.96 -8.98
CA ALA A 181 -8.19 16.42 -8.25
C ALA A 181 -8.49 16.60 -6.76
N CYS A 182 -7.51 16.26 -5.95
CA CYS A 182 -7.55 16.22 -4.50
C CYS A 182 -6.19 16.55 -3.89
N THR A 183 -6.15 16.59 -2.57
CA THR A 183 -4.93 16.63 -1.77
C THR A 183 -4.70 15.25 -1.12
N ALA A 184 -3.45 14.88 -0.89
CA ALA A 184 -3.09 13.68 -0.11
C ALA A 184 -1.87 13.97 0.76
N THR A 185 -1.71 13.21 1.84
CA THR A 185 -0.59 13.38 2.79
C THR A 185 0.19 12.09 2.94
N LEU A 186 1.51 12.11 2.74
CA LEU A 186 2.38 10.97 2.99
C LEU A 186 2.36 10.61 4.49
N VAL A 187 1.97 9.39 4.84
CA VAL A 187 1.94 8.88 6.24
C VAL A 187 2.88 7.69 6.44
N ASP A 188 3.33 7.07 5.35
CA ASP A 188 4.45 6.14 5.28
C ASP A 188 5.18 6.34 3.93
N ARG A 189 6.42 5.85 3.77
CA ARG A 189 7.22 6.00 2.54
C ARG A 189 6.51 5.51 1.28
N ILE A 190 5.60 4.53 1.39
CA ILE A 190 4.78 4.01 0.28
C ILE A 190 3.27 4.17 0.51
N TRP A 191 2.82 4.94 1.50
CA TRP A 191 1.39 5.20 1.72
C TRP A 191 1.04 6.67 1.92
N ALA A 192 -0.01 7.09 1.22
CA ALA A 192 -0.61 8.41 1.39
C ALA A 192 -2.04 8.30 1.93
N LEU A 193 -2.39 9.18 2.87
CA LEU A 193 -3.73 9.32 3.43
C LEU A 193 -4.51 10.40 2.66
N THR A 194 -5.76 10.10 2.29
CA THR A 194 -6.65 11.05 1.58
C THR A 194 -8.14 10.73 1.83
N SER A 195 -9.05 11.54 1.27
CA SER A 195 -10.50 11.29 1.29
C SER A 195 -10.85 10.20 0.27
N ALA A 196 -11.70 9.24 0.66
CA ALA A 196 -12.25 8.23 -0.27
C ALA A 196 -13.13 8.89 -1.36
N GLY A 197 -13.71 10.05 -1.08
CA GLY A 197 -14.41 10.92 -2.02
C GLY A 197 -13.58 11.29 -3.27
N CYS A 198 -12.26 11.25 -3.17
CA CYS A 198 -11.36 11.47 -4.29
C CYS A 198 -11.49 10.40 -5.39
N PHE A 199 -11.93 9.19 -5.05
CA PHE A 199 -12.05 8.07 -5.98
C PHE A 199 -13.50 7.76 -6.36
N THR A 200 -14.48 8.25 -5.60
CA THR A 200 -15.91 7.97 -5.82
C THR A 200 -16.80 9.06 -5.22
N ASP A 201 -18.00 9.26 -5.76
CA ASP A 201 -19.02 10.13 -5.14
C ASP A 201 -19.70 9.49 -3.93
N THR A 202 -19.44 8.19 -3.70
CA THR A 202 -20.02 7.38 -2.62
C THR A 202 -18.91 6.76 -1.76
N PRO A 203 -18.24 7.56 -0.89
CA PRO A 203 -17.08 7.11 -0.11
C PRO A 203 -17.28 5.80 0.65
N ALA A 204 -18.45 5.63 1.26
CA ALA A 204 -18.78 4.45 2.09
C ALA A 204 -18.82 3.13 1.29
N THR A 205 -18.87 3.19 -0.04
CA THR A 205 -18.91 2.03 -0.93
C THR A 205 -17.69 1.95 -1.83
N LEU A 206 -16.61 2.69 -1.54
CA LEU A 206 -15.34 2.54 -2.24
C LEU A 206 -14.81 1.13 -2.02
N ALA A 207 -14.52 0.41 -3.10
CA ALA A 207 -13.93 -0.92 -3.03
C ALA A 207 -12.45 -0.84 -2.67
N ALA A 208 -11.98 -1.79 -1.86
CA ALA A 208 -10.56 -2.01 -1.64
C ALA A 208 -9.89 -2.62 -2.88
N GLY A 209 -8.56 -2.46 -3.00
CA GLY A 209 -7.75 -2.98 -4.10
C GLY A 209 -7.34 -1.90 -5.12
N ALA A 210 -7.00 -2.30 -6.34
CA ALA A 210 -6.48 -1.38 -7.35
C ALA A 210 -7.50 -0.27 -7.72
N PRO A 211 -7.06 0.99 -7.88
CA PRO A 211 -7.94 2.05 -8.35
C PRO A 211 -8.58 1.73 -9.71
N ALA A 212 -9.90 1.91 -9.82
CA ALA A 212 -10.63 1.67 -11.08
C ALA A 212 -10.19 2.60 -12.24
N THR A 213 -9.66 3.78 -11.89
CA THR A 213 -9.09 4.74 -12.84
C THR A 213 -7.65 5.02 -12.44
N LYS A 214 -6.74 5.07 -13.44
CA LYS A 214 -5.33 5.41 -13.19
C LYS A 214 -5.24 6.69 -12.37
N SER A 215 -4.52 6.61 -11.27
CA SER A 215 -4.40 7.68 -10.29
C SER A 215 -2.93 7.91 -9.96
N THR A 216 -2.56 9.17 -9.75
CA THR A 216 -1.18 9.57 -9.47
C THR A 216 -1.15 10.59 -8.34
N VAL A 217 -0.16 10.50 -7.48
CA VAL A 217 0.11 11.52 -6.45
C VAL A 217 1.46 12.18 -6.71
N THR A 218 1.55 13.49 -6.48
CA THR A 218 2.78 14.26 -6.58
C THR A 218 3.14 14.82 -5.21
N ILE A 219 4.19 14.31 -4.57
CA ILE A 219 4.69 14.70 -3.23
C ILE A 219 6.18 15.01 -3.32
N GLY A 220 6.63 16.11 -2.73
CA GLY A 220 8.04 16.52 -2.79
C GLY A 220 8.59 16.71 -4.22
N GLY A 221 7.71 16.97 -5.20
CA GLY A 221 8.06 17.05 -6.62
C GLY A 221 8.17 15.70 -7.35
N LYS A 222 8.04 14.57 -6.64
CA LYS A 222 8.01 13.23 -7.23
C LYS A 222 6.57 12.81 -7.51
N THR A 223 6.30 12.40 -8.75
CA THR A 223 4.99 11.84 -9.14
C THR A 223 5.07 10.32 -9.15
N VAL A 224 4.15 9.65 -8.45
CA VAL A 224 4.08 8.19 -8.30
C VAL A 224 2.67 7.70 -8.58
N ASP A 225 2.54 6.56 -9.25
CA ASP A 225 1.27 5.90 -9.49
C ASP A 225 0.68 5.35 -8.17
N ILE A 226 -0.64 5.37 -8.02
CA ILE A 226 -1.35 4.69 -6.93
C ILE A 226 -1.75 3.29 -7.42
N VAL A 227 -1.38 2.27 -6.65
CA VAL A 227 -1.56 0.86 -7.03
C VAL A 227 -2.62 0.14 -6.19
N GLU A 228 -2.96 0.68 -5.02
CA GLU A 228 -3.90 0.05 -4.10
C GLU A 228 -4.63 1.09 -3.25
N LEU A 229 -5.89 0.80 -2.93
CA LEU A 229 -6.74 1.55 -2.03
C LEU A 229 -7.18 0.65 -0.87
N VAL A 230 -7.00 1.13 0.35
CA VAL A 230 -7.53 0.53 1.57
C VAL A 230 -8.50 1.54 2.20
N PRO A 231 -9.80 1.46 1.88
CA PRO A 231 -10.79 2.42 2.35
C PRO A 231 -11.32 2.11 3.74
N ARG A 232 -11.67 3.16 4.49
CA ARG A 232 -12.55 3.05 5.66
C ARG A 232 -14.01 2.98 5.20
N THR A 233 -14.81 2.15 5.85
CA THR A 233 -16.25 2.05 5.58
C THR A 233 -17.10 2.90 6.52
N ASP A 234 -16.53 3.29 7.67
CA ASP A 234 -17.21 4.09 8.71
C ASP A 234 -17.05 5.61 8.53
N ARG A 235 -16.13 6.06 7.68
CA ARG A 235 -15.81 7.47 7.45
C ARG A 235 -15.14 7.70 6.10
N ASP A 236 -15.20 8.92 5.57
CA ASP A 236 -14.60 9.29 4.28
C ASP A 236 -13.08 9.40 4.39
N LEU A 237 -12.39 8.26 4.27
CA LEU A 237 -10.94 8.15 4.39
C LEU A 237 -10.44 6.91 3.64
N VAL A 238 -9.27 7.02 3.01
CA VAL A 238 -8.60 5.91 2.33
C VAL A 238 -7.08 6.06 2.46
N MET A 239 -6.43 4.92 2.68
CA MET A 239 -4.98 4.77 2.52
C MET A 239 -4.72 4.36 1.06
N ALA A 240 -3.84 5.09 0.38
CA ALA A 240 -3.50 4.87 -1.02
C ALA A 240 -2.02 4.46 -1.13
N ARG A 241 -1.77 3.23 -1.60
CA ARG A 241 -0.41 2.70 -1.76
C ARG A 241 0.24 3.25 -3.02
N LEU A 242 1.49 3.67 -2.88
CA LEU A 242 2.32 4.17 -3.96
C LEU A 242 3.03 3.02 -4.67
N ALA A 243 3.19 3.09 -5.99
CA ALA A 243 3.94 2.12 -6.78
C ALA A 243 5.44 2.03 -6.41
N GLY A 244 5.95 2.98 -5.63
CA GLY A 244 7.32 3.01 -5.13
C GLY A 244 7.51 4.10 -4.08
N PRO A 245 8.61 4.03 -3.31
CA PRO A 245 8.79 4.89 -2.14
C PRO A 245 9.01 6.36 -2.50
N VAL A 246 8.54 7.27 -1.65
CA VAL A 246 8.88 8.71 -1.68
C VAL A 246 9.90 8.98 -0.57
N ASP A 247 11.17 8.78 -0.89
CA ASP A 247 12.28 8.99 0.05
C ASP A 247 12.64 10.48 0.21
N GLY A 248 13.34 10.81 1.30
CA GLY A 248 13.81 12.18 1.59
C GLY A 248 12.72 13.11 2.13
N ILE A 249 11.49 12.62 2.29
CA ILE A 249 10.36 13.32 2.91
C ILE A 249 9.98 12.57 4.18
N THR A 250 9.99 13.25 5.32
CA THR A 250 9.50 12.66 6.58
C THR A 250 7.98 12.50 6.51
N PRO A 251 7.42 11.28 6.64
CA PRO A 251 5.98 11.09 6.65
C PRO A 251 5.32 11.79 7.84
N ALA A 252 4.11 12.28 7.63
CA ALA A 252 3.32 12.94 8.66
C ALA A 252 2.69 11.91 9.61
N LYS A 253 2.76 12.18 10.91
CA LYS A 253 2.18 11.31 11.93
C LYS A 253 0.71 11.66 12.17
N LEU A 254 -0.10 10.66 12.50
CA LEU A 254 -1.45 10.88 13.00
C LEU A 254 -1.38 11.38 14.45
N ALA A 255 -2.30 12.28 14.80
CA ALA A 255 -2.49 12.67 16.20
C ALA A 255 -2.93 11.45 17.03
N THR A 256 -2.56 11.40 18.29
CA THR A 256 -2.99 10.33 19.22
C THR A 256 -4.12 10.77 20.16
N THR A 257 -4.54 12.03 20.04
CA THR A 257 -5.54 12.66 20.90
C THR A 257 -6.60 13.39 20.07
N ALA A 258 -7.85 13.29 20.52
CA ALA A 258 -9.00 13.93 19.91
C ALA A 258 -8.79 15.44 19.70
N PRO A 259 -9.28 16.02 18.60
CA PRO A 259 -9.46 17.47 18.50
C PRO A 259 -10.37 18.02 19.60
N ALA A 260 -9.98 19.14 20.19
CA ALA A 260 -10.84 19.89 21.10
C ALA A 260 -11.78 20.80 20.29
N THR A 261 -12.98 21.09 20.79
CA THR A 261 -13.84 22.13 20.22
C THR A 261 -13.19 23.51 20.41
N GLY A 262 -13.17 24.33 19.37
CA GLY A 262 -12.51 25.64 19.36
C GLY A 262 -11.00 25.59 19.09
N GLU A 263 -10.43 24.41 18.83
CA GLU A 263 -9.04 24.22 18.46
C GLU A 263 -8.76 24.83 17.07
N SER A 264 -7.58 25.43 16.91
CA SER A 264 -7.14 26.03 15.66
C SER A 264 -6.20 25.07 14.92
N LEU A 265 -6.59 24.62 13.73
CA LEU A 265 -5.86 23.67 12.91
C LEU A 265 -5.47 24.30 11.56
N ARG A 266 -4.24 24.03 11.10
CA ARG A 266 -3.76 24.46 9.79
C ARG A 266 -4.21 23.47 8.71
N VAL A 267 -4.62 23.95 7.55
CA VAL A 267 -5.08 23.09 6.45
C VAL A 267 -4.31 23.44 5.18
N PRO A 268 -3.14 22.82 4.94
CA PRO A 268 -2.44 22.90 3.66
C PRO A 268 -3.16 22.06 2.60
N GLY A 269 -3.44 22.63 1.44
CA GLY A 269 -4.16 21.96 0.36
C GLY A 269 -3.83 22.50 -1.03
N PHE A 270 -4.15 21.70 -2.04
CA PHE A 270 -4.00 22.03 -3.46
C PHE A 270 -5.33 22.42 -4.11
N GLY A 271 -6.36 22.71 -3.31
CA GLY A 271 -7.65 23.14 -3.78
C GLY A 271 -7.66 24.55 -4.35
N ARG A 272 -8.83 24.95 -4.87
CA ARG A 272 -9.07 26.32 -5.34
C ARG A 272 -8.84 27.30 -4.19
N THR A 273 -8.39 28.50 -4.53
CA THR A 273 -8.47 29.65 -3.63
C THR A 273 -9.62 30.56 -4.06
N ALA A 274 -9.72 31.77 -3.49
CA ALA A 274 -10.65 32.78 -3.98
C ALA A 274 -10.36 33.23 -5.43
N THR A 275 -9.11 33.09 -5.89
CA THR A 275 -8.64 33.64 -7.17
C THR A 275 -7.85 32.65 -8.03
N GLN A 276 -7.43 31.51 -7.49
CA GLN A 276 -6.67 30.49 -8.22
C GLN A 276 -7.49 29.22 -8.36
N TRP A 277 -7.51 28.66 -9.57
CA TRP A 277 -8.22 27.42 -9.84
C TRP A 277 -7.41 26.19 -9.43
N ARG A 278 -6.13 26.10 -9.82
CA ARG A 278 -5.27 24.97 -9.44
C ARG A 278 -3.90 25.48 -8.99
N PRO A 279 -3.69 25.69 -7.68
CA PRO A 279 -2.40 26.08 -7.16
C PRO A 279 -1.32 25.04 -7.45
N VAL A 280 -0.13 25.51 -7.85
CA VAL A 280 1.06 24.65 -8.04
C VAL A 280 1.73 24.32 -6.71
N ASN A 281 1.62 25.23 -5.74
CA ASN A 281 2.07 25.05 -4.36
C ASN A 281 0.85 24.89 -3.45
N PRO A 282 0.97 24.13 -2.34
CA PRO A 282 -0.11 24.06 -1.38
C PRO A 282 -0.34 25.44 -0.77
N HIS A 283 -1.59 25.90 -0.76
CA HIS A 283 -1.97 27.04 0.08
C HIS A 283 -2.30 26.53 1.48
N THR A 284 -2.10 27.35 2.50
CA THR A 284 -2.50 26.99 3.87
C THR A 284 -3.57 27.95 4.36
N THR A 285 -4.66 27.40 4.88
CA THR A 285 -5.66 28.14 5.65
C THR A 285 -5.67 27.69 7.12
N THR A 286 -6.38 28.40 7.99
CA THR A 286 -6.56 28.05 9.41
C THR A 286 -8.05 27.91 9.71
N HIS A 287 -8.42 26.78 10.29
CA HIS A 287 -9.78 26.43 10.64
C HIS A 287 -9.93 26.28 12.15
N THR A 288 -11.01 26.81 12.70
CA THR A 288 -11.43 26.58 14.08
C THR A 288 -12.40 25.41 14.10
N THR A 289 -12.12 24.41 14.92
CA THR A 289 -12.98 23.23 15.09
C THR A 289 -14.27 23.59 15.84
N GLY A 290 -15.35 22.94 15.45
CA GLY A 290 -16.68 23.04 16.07
C GLY A 290 -17.04 21.73 16.76
N ALA A 291 -18.16 21.13 16.35
CA ALA A 291 -18.61 19.85 16.86
C ALA A 291 -17.63 18.73 16.47
N ILE A 292 -17.28 17.90 17.46
CA ILE A 292 -16.43 16.73 17.29
C ILE A 292 -17.25 15.48 17.56
N THR A 293 -17.25 14.54 16.63
CA THR A 293 -17.92 13.24 16.76
C THR A 293 -16.90 12.11 16.81
N ALA A 294 -17.36 10.86 16.81
CA ALA A 294 -16.48 9.69 16.78
C ALA A 294 -15.68 9.59 15.47
N THR A 295 -16.23 10.09 14.36
CA THR A 295 -15.67 9.95 13.01
C THR A 295 -15.44 11.27 12.29
N GLY A 296 -15.97 12.39 12.80
CA GLY A 296 -15.97 13.66 12.10
C GLY A 296 -15.61 14.87 12.96
N ILE A 297 -15.18 15.92 12.28
CA ILE A 297 -14.80 17.24 12.79
C ILE A 297 -15.54 18.26 11.95
N ASP A 298 -16.48 18.99 12.54
CA ASP A 298 -16.97 20.20 11.91
C ASP A 298 -15.96 21.33 12.14
N SER A 299 -15.80 22.22 11.16
CA SER A 299 -14.92 23.37 11.28
C SER A 299 -15.42 24.55 10.49
N SER A 300 -14.89 25.73 10.80
CA SER A 300 -15.10 26.95 10.02
C SER A 300 -13.78 27.71 9.90
N PRO A 301 -13.57 28.46 8.81
CA PRO A 301 -12.38 29.29 8.70
C PRO A 301 -12.28 30.26 9.87
N ALA A 302 -11.08 30.41 10.42
CA ALA A 302 -10.81 31.44 11.41
C ALA A 302 -11.09 32.84 10.82
N THR A 303 -11.21 33.86 11.68
CA THR A 303 -11.49 35.22 11.20
C THR A 303 -10.42 35.68 10.20
N GLY A 304 -10.84 35.98 8.96
CA GLY A 304 -9.95 36.38 7.87
C GLY A 304 -9.25 35.25 7.12
N ALA A 305 -9.47 33.99 7.51
CA ALA A 305 -8.93 32.82 6.82
C ALA A 305 -9.82 32.38 5.64
N ALA A 306 -9.23 31.63 4.70
CA ALA A 306 -9.94 31.10 3.54
C ALA A 306 -10.75 29.84 3.91
N PRO A 307 -11.89 29.58 3.26
CA PRO A 307 -12.60 28.30 3.39
C PRO A 307 -11.80 27.13 2.79
N ILE A 308 -12.18 25.90 3.13
CA ILE A 308 -11.80 24.68 2.39
C ILE A 308 -12.59 24.64 1.08
N CYS A 309 -11.91 24.42 -0.03
CA CYS A 309 -12.43 24.56 -1.39
C CYS A 309 -12.31 23.26 -2.22
N ALA A 310 -12.91 23.25 -3.42
CA ALA A 310 -12.77 22.13 -4.35
C ALA A 310 -11.29 21.84 -4.65
N GLY A 311 -10.87 20.58 -4.50
CA GLY A 311 -9.48 20.10 -4.56
C GLY A 311 -8.81 19.95 -3.18
N ASP A 312 -9.38 20.50 -2.11
CA ASP A 312 -8.89 20.30 -0.75
C ASP A 312 -9.40 18.99 -0.09
N ALA A 313 -10.26 18.22 -0.76
CA ALA A 313 -10.58 16.87 -0.29
C ALA A 313 -9.28 16.08 -0.09
N GLY A 314 -9.10 15.49 1.09
CA GLY A 314 -7.88 14.81 1.50
C GLY A 314 -6.78 15.69 2.14
N ALA A 315 -6.98 17.02 2.23
CA ALA A 315 -6.04 17.92 2.89
C ALA A 315 -5.98 17.64 4.40
N PRO A 316 -4.79 17.58 5.02
CA PRO A 316 -4.67 17.30 6.44
C PRO A 316 -5.04 18.53 7.27
N LEU A 317 -5.78 18.33 8.35
CA LEU A 317 -5.97 19.30 9.42
C LEU A 317 -4.81 19.09 10.40
N LEU A 318 -3.79 19.92 10.28
CA LEU A 318 -2.54 19.83 11.02
C LEU A 318 -2.64 20.54 12.37
N ARG A 319 -2.20 19.82 13.38
CA ARG A 319 -1.97 20.31 14.74
C ARG A 319 -0.47 20.43 14.98
N ASP A 320 -0.05 21.50 15.63
CA ASP A 320 1.29 21.62 16.19
C ASP A 320 1.24 21.33 17.69
N GLN A 321 1.91 20.28 18.15
CA GLN A 321 2.16 20.01 19.57
C GLN A 321 3.65 20.04 19.84
N ASN A 322 4.10 21.08 20.53
CA ASN A 322 5.50 21.23 20.98
C ASN A 322 6.53 21.08 19.83
N GLY A 323 6.22 21.56 18.63
CA GLY A 323 7.09 21.47 17.45
C GLY A 323 6.97 20.16 16.67
N THR A 324 6.06 19.26 17.06
CA THR A 324 5.68 18.08 16.27
C THR A 324 4.38 18.37 15.54
N VAL A 325 4.40 18.21 14.21
CA VAL A 325 3.22 18.40 13.36
C VAL A 325 2.52 17.05 13.19
N GLU A 326 1.25 17.00 13.57
CA GLU A 326 0.41 15.80 13.53
C GLU A 326 -0.88 16.05 12.72
N ILE A 327 -1.41 15.01 12.08
CA ILE A 327 -2.69 15.04 11.39
C ILE A 327 -3.80 14.78 12.41
N ALA A 328 -4.62 15.80 12.69
CA ALA A 328 -5.78 15.72 13.58
C ALA A 328 -7.06 15.34 12.82
N GLY A 329 -7.12 15.60 11.51
CA GLY A 329 -8.20 15.20 10.63
C GLY A 329 -7.86 15.33 9.15
N VAL A 330 -8.80 14.96 8.28
CA VAL A 330 -8.67 15.02 6.82
C VAL A 330 -9.91 15.69 6.22
N ALA A 331 -9.73 16.75 5.44
CA ALA A 331 -10.81 17.50 4.83
C ALA A 331 -11.63 16.62 3.86
N SER A 332 -12.96 16.75 3.89
CA SER A 332 -13.87 15.93 3.08
C SER A 332 -14.92 16.77 2.34
N ARG A 333 -15.64 17.64 3.07
CA ARG A 333 -16.78 18.41 2.56
C ARG A 333 -16.75 19.86 3.02
N SER A 334 -17.33 20.76 2.23
CA SER A 334 -17.44 22.19 2.54
C SER A 334 -18.59 22.81 1.77
N TRP A 335 -19.17 23.89 2.30
CA TRP A 335 -20.16 24.69 1.58
C TRP A 335 -19.56 25.61 0.50
N LEU A 336 -18.22 25.71 0.44
CA LEU A 336 -17.46 26.38 -0.63
C LEU A 336 -17.72 27.89 -0.79
N GLY A 337 -18.44 28.53 0.13
CA GLY A 337 -18.70 29.98 0.07
C GLY A 337 -17.40 30.78 0.09
N GLY A 338 -17.16 31.58 -0.95
CA GLY A 338 -15.91 32.34 -1.13
C GLY A 338 -14.81 31.63 -1.95
N CYS A 339 -15.03 30.39 -2.39
CA CYS A 339 -14.13 29.69 -3.31
C CYS A 339 -14.36 30.12 -4.77
N LEU A 340 -13.30 30.07 -5.59
CA LEU A 340 -13.39 30.39 -7.02
C LEU A 340 -14.40 29.48 -7.75
N GLY A 341 -15.36 30.09 -8.43
CA GLY A 341 -16.40 29.39 -9.20
C GLY A 341 -17.63 28.98 -8.39
N THR A 342 -17.65 29.22 -7.08
CA THR A 342 -18.87 29.11 -6.27
C THR A 342 -19.78 30.32 -6.53
N PRO A 343 -21.10 30.13 -6.72
CA PRO A 343 -22.03 31.26 -6.85
C PRO A 343 -21.97 32.19 -5.64
N ALA A 344 -21.96 33.51 -5.86
CA ALA A 344 -21.89 34.52 -4.80
C ALA A 344 -23.07 34.46 -3.79
N ALA A 345 -24.16 33.78 -4.15
CA ALA A 345 -25.30 33.55 -3.26
C ALA A 345 -25.03 32.49 -2.17
N GLU A 346 -24.05 31.61 -2.37
CA GLU A 346 -23.61 30.66 -1.33
C GLU A 346 -22.59 31.35 -0.42
N THR A 347 -23.01 31.62 0.81
CA THR A 347 -22.22 32.35 1.81
C THR A 347 -21.73 31.46 2.94
N ARG A 348 -22.17 30.20 3.01
CA ARG A 348 -21.75 29.27 4.06
C ARG A 348 -20.32 28.79 3.77
N THR A 349 -19.50 28.78 4.81
CA THR A 349 -18.06 28.44 4.73
C THR A 349 -17.67 27.25 5.60
N GLY A 350 -18.62 26.70 6.35
CA GLY A 350 -18.40 25.55 7.23
C GLY A 350 -17.99 24.30 6.43
N ALA A 351 -17.12 23.51 7.04
CA ALA A 351 -16.57 22.28 6.48
C ALA A 351 -16.73 21.11 7.44
N ALA A 352 -16.85 19.92 6.89
CA ALA A 352 -16.84 18.65 7.62
C ALA A 352 -15.63 17.83 7.19
N SER A 353 -14.85 17.39 8.15
CA SER A 353 -13.61 16.65 7.98
C SER A 353 -13.67 15.32 8.72
N THR A 354 -12.90 14.34 8.26
CA THR A 354 -12.78 13.04 8.89
C THR A 354 -11.78 13.09 10.05
N ARG A 355 -12.16 12.54 11.20
CA ARG A 355 -11.30 12.42 12.40
C ARG A 355 -10.36 11.21 12.28
N VAL A 356 -9.11 11.34 12.73
CA VAL A 356 -8.08 10.30 12.53
C VAL A 356 -7.35 9.81 13.78
N ASP A 357 -7.52 10.43 14.95
CA ASP A 357 -6.71 10.08 16.13
C ASP A 357 -6.93 8.66 16.69
N ASN A 358 -8.07 8.05 16.36
CA ASN A 358 -8.39 6.67 16.70
C ASN A 358 -8.03 5.66 15.61
N LEU A 359 -7.20 6.05 14.62
CA LEU A 359 -6.85 5.22 13.46
C LEU A 359 -5.39 4.80 13.42
N GLY A 360 -4.60 5.07 14.46
CA GLY A 360 -3.18 4.69 14.52
C GLY A 360 -2.97 3.19 14.25
N GLN A 361 -3.78 2.33 14.87
CA GLN A 361 -3.76 0.89 14.61
C GLN A 361 -4.06 0.58 13.15
N TRP A 362 -5.21 1.03 12.62
CA TRP A 362 -5.57 0.77 11.22
C TRP A 362 -4.52 1.24 10.21
N VAL A 363 -3.88 2.40 10.42
CA VAL A 363 -2.77 2.86 9.58
C VAL A 363 -1.55 1.94 9.73
N GLY A 364 -1.18 1.56 10.96
CA GLY A 364 -0.12 0.60 11.24
C GLY A 364 -0.37 -0.74 10.55
N ASP A 365 -1.54 -1.35 10.78
CA ASP A 365 -1.97 -2.60 10.14
C ASP A 365 -1.87 -2.51 8.62
N THR A 366 -2.29 -1.39 8.03
CA THR A 366 -2.25 -1.20 6.57
C THR A 366 -0.82 -1.11 6.04
N VAL A 367 0.07 -0.45 6.77
CA VAL A 367 1.49 -0.36 6.40
C VAL A 367 2.16 -1.73 6.54
N LEU A 368 1.90 -2.42 7.65
CA LEU A 368 2.50 -3.71 8.02
C LEU A 368 1.92 -4.92 7.27
N ARG A 369 0.71 -4.82 6.69
CA ARG A 369 0.15 -5.86 5.81
C ARG A 369 1.06 -6.21 4.64
N SER A 370 1.91 -5.26 4.25
CA SER A 370 2.97 -5.46 3.25
C SER A 370 4.12 -6.38 3.74
N VAL A 371 4.08 -6.87 4.98
CA VAL A 371 5.20 -7.53 5.70
C VAL A 371 4.78 -8.83 6.41
N THR A 372 3.47 -9.12 6.56
CA THR A 372 2.98 -10.33 7.25
C THR A 372 3.32 -11.60 6.47
N ARG A 373 4.43 -12.26 6.84
CA ARG A 373 4.84 -13.53 6.23
C ARG A 373 3.84 -14.63 6.57
N GLY A 374 3.37 -15.35 5.56
CA GLY A 374 2.54 -16.54 5.75
C GLY A 374 1.03 -16.29 5.77
N ASP A 375 0.52 -15.07 5.59
CA ASP A 375 -0.93 -14.81 5.47
C ASP A 375 -1.46 -15.33 4.13
N ALA A 376 -2.03 -16.53 4.10
CA ALA A 376 -2.36 -17.19 2.84
C ALA A 376 -3.67 -16.66 2.24
N ASN A 377 -4.62 -16.20 3.06
CA ASN A 377 -5.94 -15.77 2.59
C ASN A 377 -6.07 -14.24 2.49
N GLY A 378 -5.08 -13.49 2.96
CA GLY A 378 -5.02 -12.04 2.94
C GLY A 378 -5.87 -11.41 4.04
N ASP A 379 -6.08 -12.07 5.18
CA ASP A 379 -6.91 -11.55 6.28
C ASP A 379 -6.13 -10.80 7.37
N GLY A 380 -4.82 -10.64 7.16
CA GLY A 380 -3.90 -9.95 8.05
C GLY A 380 -3.29 -10.85 9.12
N ARG A 381 -3.54 -12.17 9.09
CA ARG A 381 -2.93 -13.14 10.00
C ARG A 381 -2.14 -14.17 9.21
N SER A 382 -0.99 -14.56 9.71
CA SER A 382 -0.25 -15.70 9.21
C SER A 382 -1.06 -16.99 9.33
N ASP A 383 -0.88 -17.88 8.36
CA ASP A 383 -1.47 -19.19 8.27
C ASP A 383 -0.37 -20.26 8.15
N ALA A 384 -0.76 -21.54 8.22
CA ALA A 384 0.15 -22.65 7.98
C ALA A 384 -0.07 -23.26 6.60
N ILE A 385 0.91 -23.11 5.70
CA ILE A 385 0.98 -23.82 4.42
C ILE A 385 1.80 -25.09 4.60
N MET A 386 1.30 -26.23 4.13
CA MET A 386 1.90 -27.54 4.31
C MET A 386 1.91 -28.31 2.98
N ALA A 387 3.03 -28.96 2.67
CA ALA A 387 3.07 -30.01 1.65
C ALA A 387 3.03 -31.39 2.33
N TYR A 388 2.15 -32.27 1.86
CA TYR A 388 1.97 -33.61 2.40
C TYR A 388 2.09 -34.67 1.30
N HIS A 389 3.06 -35.59 1.45
CA HIS A 389 3.27 -36.70 0.53
C HIS A 389 2.49 -37.94 0.98
N HIS A 390 1.45 -38.29 0.25
CA HIS A 390 0.60 -39.42 0.57
C HIS A 390 1.30 -40.76 0.27
N ALA A 391 0.88 -41.83 0.96
CA ALA A 391 1.41 -43.18 0.76
C ALA A 391 1.21 -43.73 -0.67
N ASN A 392 0.24 -43.20 -1.43
CA ASN A 392 0.04 -43.52 -2.84
C ASN A 392 0.98 -42.77 -3.80
N GLY A 393 1.83 -41.87 -3.28
CA GLY A 393 2.77 -41.04 -4.03
C GLY A 393 2.24 -39.66 -4.47
N SER A 394 0.97 -39.32 -4.23
CA SER A 394 0.46 -37.97 -4.53
C SER A 394 0.96 -36.95 -3.52
N ILE A 395 1.12 -35.69 -3.93
CA ILE A 395 1.51 -34.59 -3.03
C ILE A 395 0.36 -33.61 -2.92
N ALA A 396 -0.14 -33.38 -1.70
CA ALA A 396 -1.17 -32.38 -1.41
C ALA A 396 -0.52 -31.11 -0.85
N PHE A 397 -0.98 -29.96 -1.33
CA PHE A 397 -0.71 -28.65 -0.76
C PHE A 397 -1.93 -28.23 0.04
N MET A 398 -1.73 -28.01 1.33
CA MET A 398 -2.78 -27.83 2.32
C MET A 398 -2.52 -26.57 3.12
N THR A 399 -3.60 -25.88 3.45
CA THR A 399 -3.57 -24.66 4.26
C THR A 399 -4.43 -24.85 5.49
N SER A 400 -3.93 -24.39 6.63
CA SER A 400 -4.69 -24.27 7.88
C SER A 400 -4.75 -22.80 8.27
N LEU A 401 -5.96 -22.24 8.27
CA LEU A 401 -6.19 -20.84 8.61
C LEU A 401 -6.18 -20.60 10.11
N THR A 402 -5.83 -19.40 10.55
CA THR A 402 -5.86 -18.98 11.96
C THR A 402 -7.05 -18.07 12.30
N ASP A 403 -7.54 -18.17 13.54
CA ASP A 403 -8.51 -17.21 14.11
C ASP A 403 -7.82 -16.05 14.86
N THR A 404 -8.59 -15.11 15.38
CA THR A 404 -8.08 -13.94 16.11
C THR A 404 -7.38 -14.27 17.44
N ASN A 405 -7.39 -15.53 17.87
CA ASN A 405 -6.65 -15.99 19.05
C ASN A 405 -5.39 -16.79 18.66
N GLY A 406 -5.06 -16.85 17.37
CA GLY A 406 -3.98 -17.68 16.84
C GLY A 406 -4.32 -19.16 16.77
N ALA A 407 -5.60 -19.55 16.85
CA ALA A 407 -5.98 -20.96 16.78
C ALA A 407 -6.07 -21.44 15.33
N PHE A 408 -5.32 -22.50 15.01
CA PHE A 408 -5.36 -23.16 13.71
C PHE A 408 -6.65 -23.96 13.53
N SER A 409 -7.17 -23.93 12.30
CA SER A 409 -8.29 -24.72 11.81
C SER A 409 -7.83 -26.05 11.21
N GLU A 410 -8.75 -26.78 10.57
CA GLU A 410 -8.40 -28.00 9.83
C GLU A 410 -7.54 -27.68 8.60
N TYR A 411 -6.52 -28.51 8.34
CA TYR A 411 -5.79 -28.47 7.08
C TYR A 411 -6.70 -28.89 5.92
N THR A 412 -6.93 -27.96 5.00
CA THR A 412 -7.72 -28.20 3.79
C THR A 412 -6.84 -28.13 2.56
N SER A 413 -7.05 -29.01 1.58
CA SER A 413 -6.21 -29.06 0.38
C SER A 413 -6.78 -28.19 -0.74
N GLY A 414 -5.93 -27.30 -1.27
CA GLY A 414 -6.22 -26.51 -2.47
C GLY A 414 -5.83 -27.21 -3.77
N TYR A 415 -4.69 -27.91 -3.74
CA TYR A 415 -4.15 -28.58 -4.92
C TYR A 415 -3.50 -29.92 -4.54
N VAL A 416 -3.80 -30.95 -5.32
CA VAL A 416 -3.19 -32.29 -5.19
C VAL A 416 -2.54 -32.67 -6.51
N VAL A 417 -1.25 -32.95 -6.46
CA VAL A 417 -0.50 -33.44 -7.61
C VAL A 417 -0.58 -34.97 -7.67
N PRO A 418 -0.88 -35.57 -8.83
CA PRO A 418 -0.93 -37.02 -8.98
C PRO A 418 0.40 -37.72 -8.66
N PRO A 419 0.37 -39.01 -8.29
CA PRO A 419 1.57 -39.81 -8.04
C PRO A 419 2.57 -39.78 -9.20
N ALA A 420 3.86 -39.87 -8.87
CA ALA A 420 4.98 -39.90 -9.81
C ALA A 420 5.15 -38.64 -10.69
N SER A 421 4.48 -37.52 -10.34
CA SER A 421 4.68 -36.24 -11.04
C SER A 421 5.93 -35.49 -10.58
N TRP A 422 6.26 -35.59 -9.29
CA TRP A 422 7.44 -34.98 -8.69
C TRP A 422 8.13 -35.96 -7.76
N ASP A 423 9.46 -35.91 -7.72
CA ASP A 423 10.26 -36.60 -6.71
C ASP A 423 10.33 -35.74 -5.43
N TRP A 424 9.80 -36.28 -4.33
CA TRP A 424 9.74 -35.59 -3.04
C TRP A 424 11.11 -35.10 -2.56
N ASP A 425 12.16 -35.91 -2.72
CA ASP A 425 13.50 -35.60 -2.23
C ASP A 425 14.25 -34.58 -3.11
N SER A 426 13.69 -34.26 -4.27
CA SER A 426 14.24 -33.29 -5.22
C SER A 426 13.53 -31.93 -5.18
N ILE A 427 12.81 -31.64 -4.09
CA ILE A 427 12.09 -30.38 -3.86
C ILE A 427 12.70 -29.58 -2.70
N LYS A 428 12.80 -28.25 -2.83
CA LYS A 428 12.92 -27.29 -1.71
C LYS A 428 11.77 -26.28 -1.80
N PHE A 429 11.13 -25.98 -0.67
CA PHE A 429 10.01 -25.05 -0.59
C PHE A 429 10.43 -23.76 0.12
N ILE A 430 9.82 -22.65 -0.29
CA ILE A 430 9.80 -21.37 0.43
C ILE A 430 8.40 -20.75 0.27
N ASN A 431 7.96 -19.97 1.25
CA ASN A 431 6.67 -19.27 1.21
C ASN A 431 6.86 -17.75 1.30
N GLY A 432 5.98 -17.01 0.65
CA GLY A 432 6.01 -15.55 0.59
C GLY A 432 5.04 -15.04 -0.47
N ASP A 433 4.71 -13.75 -0.44
CA ASP A 433 3.86 -13.12 -1.46
C ASP A 433 4.68 -12.86 -2.73
N PHE A 434 4.70 -13.79 -3.68
CA PHE A 434 5.58 -13.70 -4.85
C PHE A 434 4.98 -12.83 -5.96
N ASN A 435 3.67 -12.60 -6.00
CA ASN A 435 3.01 -11.82 -7.05
C ASN A 435 2.61 -10.39 -6.60
N GLY A 436 2.68 -10.08 -5.31
CA GLY A 436 2.34 -8.78 -4.73
C GLY A 436 0.86 -8.59 -4.47
N ASP A 437 0.11 -9.68 -4.26
CA ASP A 437 -1.32 -9.67 -3.98
C ASP A 437 -1.66 -9.73 -2.48
N HIS A 438 -0.62 -9.67 -1.63
CA HIS A 438 -0.64 -9.75 -0.17
C HIS A 438 -1.11 -11.08 0.38
N ARG A 439 -1.02 -12.15 -0.41
CA ARG A 439 -1.18 -13.52 0.08
C ARG A 439 0.13 -14.27 0.01
N ALA A 440 0.41 -15.06 1.03
CA ALA A 440 1.52 -15.97 1.06
C ALA A 440 1.29 -17.11 0.06
N ASP A 441 2.09 -17.08 -1.00
CA ASP A 441 2.18 -18.13 -2.00
C ASP A 441 3.18 -19.21 -1.57
N LEU A 442 3.26 -20.26 -2.37
CA LEU A 442 4.26 -21.32 -2.22
C LEU A 442 5.13 -21.42 -3.46
N ALA A 443 6.45 -21.28 -3.29
CA ALA A 443 7.42 -21.54 -4.34
C ALA A 443 8.17 -22.85 -4.10
N MET A 444 8.48 -23.51 -5.21
CA MET A 444 9.17 -24.78 -5.26
C MET A 444 10.37 -24.66 -6.18
N MET A 445 11.57 -24.88 -5.63
CA MET A 445 12.73 -25.21 -6.44
C MET A 445 12.78 -26.72 -6.62
N TYR A 446 12.84 -27.20 -7.86
CA TYR A 446 12.85 -28.63 -8.19
C TYR A 446 14.06 -29.02 -9.03
N ARG A 447 14.71 -30.14 -8.67
CA ARG A 447 15.80 -30.75 -9.44
C ARG A 447 15.29 -31.94 -10.25
N PHE A 448 15.50 -31.92 -11.55
CA PHE A 448 15.18 -33.03 -12.44
C PHE A 448 16.28 -34.11 -12.43
N GLY A 449 15.93 -35.31 -12.89
CA GLY A 449 16.86 -36.46 -12.93
C GLY A 449 18.07 -36.27 -13.85
N ASP A 450 18.03 -35.31 -14.77
CA ASP A 450 19.19 -34.91 -15.59
C ASP A 450 20.12 -33.92 -14.89
N GLY A 451 19.77 -33.42 -13.70
CA GLY A 451 20.50 -32.43 -12.94
C GLY A 451 20.10 -30.98 -13.20
N SER A 452 19.18 -30.72 -14.14
CA SER A 452 18.61 -29.37 -14.31
C SER A 452 17.74 -28.97 -13.12
N ILE A 453 17.65 -27.68 -12.84
CA ILE A 453 16.85 -27.12 -11.75
C ILE A 453 15.83 -26.14 -12.34
N LYS A 454 14.63 -26.06 -11.75
CA LYS A 454 13.64 -25.05 -12.14
C LYS A 454 12.86 -24.53 -10.95
N MET A 455 12.52 -23.25 -11.00
CA MET A 455 11.61 -22.58 -10.07
C MET A 455 10.16 -22.72 -10.53
N PHE A 456 9.29 -22.91 -9.56
CA PHE A 456 7.85 -22.97 -9.75
C PHE A 456 7.16 -22.16 -8.66
N THR A 457 6.02 -21.56 -8.99
CA THR A 457 5.21 -20.77 -8.06
C THR A 457 3.76 -21.24 -8.13
N GLY A 458 3.18 -21.60 -6.99
CA GLY A 458 1.76 -21.85 -6.80
C GLY A 458 1.17 -20.69 -6.01
N LEU A 459 0.31 -19.91 -6.65
CA LEU A 459 -0.30 -18.73 -6.03
C LEU A 459 -1.42 -19.11 -5.07
N ALA A 460 -1.58 -18.41 -3.96
CA ALA A 460 -2.72 -18.58 -3.08
C ALA A 460 -3.96 -17.86 -3.62
N ASP A 461 -5.13 -18.50 -3.55
CA ASP A 461 -6.40 -17.82 -3.80
C ASP A 461 -6.93 -17.12 -2.54
N ALA A 462 -8.05 -16.39 -2.67
CA ALA A 462 -8.67 -15.67 -1.56
C ALA A 462 -9.16 -16.55 -0.39
N THR A 463 -9.12 -17.88 -0.53
CA THR A 463 -9.43 -18.83 0.56
C THR A 463 -8.17 -19.37 1.24
N GLY A 464 -6.98 -18.94 0.80
CA GLY A 464 -5.70 -19.43 1.27
C GLY A 464 -5.20 -20.69 0.57
N HIS A 465 -5.88 -21.14 -0.48
CA HIS A 465 -5.56 -22.40 -1.16
C HIS A 465 -4.53 -22.19 -2.26
N ILE A 466 -3.41 -22.92 -2.15
CA ILE A 466 -2.35 -22.94 -3.18
C ILE A 466 -2.91 -23.56 -4.47
N GLN A 467 -2.80 -22.79 -5.55
CA GLN A 467 -3.23 -23.15 -6.89
C GLN A 467 -2.12 -23.93 -7.65
N PRO A 468 -2.43 -24.51 -8.82
CA PRO A 468 -1.44 -25.23 -9.62
C PRO A 468 -0.19 -24.42 -9.94
N PHE A 469 0.97 -25.08 -9.85
CA PHE A 469 2.28 -24.45 -10.01
C PHE A 469 2.56 -24.05 -11.47
N THR A 470 3.06 -22.83 -11.64
CA THR A 470 3.59 -22.33 -12.92
C THR A 470 5.11 -22.25 -12.84
N SER A 471 5.80 -22.71 -13.89
CA SER A 471 7.26 -22.70 -13.92
C SER A 471 7.82 -21.38 -14.43
N SER A 472 8.95 -20.93 -13.87
CA SER A 472 9.66 -19.72 -14.30
C SER A 472 11.13 -20.04 -14.65
N TYR A 473 12.10 -19.45 -13.93
CA TYR A 473 13.53 -19.58 -14.17
C TYR A 473 14.02 -21.03 -14.10
N GLY A 474 14.92 -21.39 -15.02
CA GLY A 474 15.53 -22.70 -15.10
C GLY A 474 17.05 -22.63 -15.23
N VAL A 475 17.73 -23.51 -14.51
CA VAL A 475 19.17 -23.72 -14.58
C VAL A 475 19.42 -25.01 -15.37
N PRO A 476 20.14 -24.97 -16.49
CA PRO A 476 20.42 -26.16 -17.28
C PRO A 476 21.41 -27.08 -16.54
N ALA A 477 21.33 -28.39 -16.79
CA ALA A 477 22.17 -29.40 -16.13
C ALA A 477 23.68 -29.14 -16.26
N ASN A 478 24.12 -28.56 -17.38
CA ASN A 478 25.53 -28.23 -17.64
C ASN A 478 26.05 -27.04 -16.82
N ALA A 479 25.19 -26.34 -16.07
CA ALA A 479 25.62 -25.35 -15.08
C ALA A 479 26.24 -26.00 -13.82
N ASN A 480 26.08 -27.31 -13.64
CA ASN A 480 26.69 -28.12 -12.57
C ASN A 480 26.43 -27.57 -11.16
N TRP A 481 25.20 -27.14 -10.88
CA TRP A 481 24.80 -26.73 -9.54
C TRP A 481 24.73 -27.94 -8.60
N ASP A 482 25.32 -27.82 -7.41
CA ASP A 482 25.21 -28.83 -6.36
C ASP A 482 23.95 -28.57 -5.53
N TRP A 483 22.94 -29.42 -5.72
CA TRP A 483 21.68 -29.38 -5.00
C TRP A 483 21.80 -29.37 -3.48
N ASN A 484 22.77 -30.12 -2.95
CA ASN A 484 22.97 -30.28 -1.51
C ASN A 484 23.68 -29.06 -0.91
N ALA A 485 24.26 -28.21 -1.75
CA ALA A 485 24.94 -26.98 -1.37
C ALA A 485 24.03 -25.74 -1.40
N ILE A 486 22.71 -25.91 -1.62
CA ILE A 486 21.74 -24.82 -1.69
C ILE A 486 20.92 -24.74 -0.41
N GLN A 487 20.89 -23.57 0.22
CA GLN A 487 19.87 -23.17 1.19
C GLN A 487 19.06 -22.00 0.61
N LEU A 488 17.74 -22.06 0.76
CA LEU A 488 16.80 -21.17 0.08
C LEU A 488 15.85 -20.55 1.11
N TYR A 489 15.61 -19.26 0.98
CA TYR A 489 14.74 -18.45 1.85
C TYR A 489 13.91 -17.51 0.97
N ALA A 490 12.77 -17.06 1.48
CA ALA A 490 11.96 -16.03 0.84
C ALA A 490 12.12 -14.68 1.53
N GLY A 491 11.73 -13.60 0.86
CA GLY A 491 11.55 -12.27 1.44
C GLY A 491 11.69 -11.17 0.39
N ASP A 492 11.03 -10.03 0.57
CA ASP A 492 11.12 -8.89 -0.35
C ASP A 492 12.51 -8.25 -0.24
N ALA A 493 13.47 -8.70 -1.05
CA ALA A 493 14.86 -8.29 -0.88
C ALA A 493 15.10 -6.89 -1.47
N ASN A 494 14.33 -6.49 -2.49
CA ASN A 494 14.55 -5.23 -3.20
C ASN A 494 13.62 -4.08 -2.73
N GLY A 495 12.59 -4.38 -1.93
CA GLY A 495 11.65 -3.43 -1.34
C GLY A 495 10.53 -3.03 -2.30
N ASP A 496 10.16 -3.90 -3.24
CA ASP A 496 9.12 -3.63 -4.23
C ASP A 496 7.72 -4.14 -3.84
N GLY A 497 7.62 -4.73 -2.65
CA GLY A 497 6.41 -5.30 -2.08
C GLY A 497 6.11 -6.72 -2.53
N ARG A 498 7.04 -7.41 -3.22
CA ARG A 498 6.95 -8.83 -3.53
C ARG A 498 8.08 -9.58 -2.87
N SER A 499 7.79 -10.76 -2.36
CA SER A 499 8.82 -11.70 -1.93
C SER A 499 9.68 -12.14 -3.10
N ASP A 500 10.97 -12.29 -2.83
CA ASP A 500 12.00 -12.82 -3.71
C ASP A 500 12.57 -14.12 -3.15
N ALA A 501 13.40 -14.80 -3.93
CA ALA A 501 14.20 -15.92 -3.46
C ALA A 501 15.61 -15.46 -3.09
N ILE A 502 15.99 -15.66 -1.83
CA ILE A 502 17.34 -15.43 -1.29
C ILE A 502 18.02 -16.79 -1.10
N MET A 503 19.17 -16.98 -1.73
CA MET A 503 19.90 -18.25 -1.76
C MET A 503 21.31 -18.10 -1.20
N ALA A 504 21.68 -19.00 -0.29
CA ALA A 504 23.07 -19.25 0.05
C ALA A 504 23.55 -20.50 -0.69
N TYR A 505 24.63 -20.38 -1.45
CA TYR A 505 25.19 -21.45 -2.27
C TYR A 505 26.66 -21.72 -1.95
N HIS A 506 26.97 -22.95 -1.53
CA HIS A 506 28.34 -23.38 -1.22
C HIS A 506 29.01 -24.02 -2.45
N HIS A 507 30.00 -23.34 -2.99
CA HIS A 507 30.74 -23.81 -4.15
C HIS A 507 31.71 -24.95 -3.80
N THR A 508 32.04 -25.76 -4.81
CA THR A 508 33.01 -26.87 -4.67
C THR A 508 34.43 -26.42 -4.29
N ASN A 509 34.79 -25.17 -4.58
CA ASN A 509 36.05 -24.56 -4.15
C ASN A 509 36.03 -24.06 -2.69
N GLY A 510 34.88 -24.16 -2.00
CA GLY A 510 34.67 -23.72 -0.61
C GLY A 510 34.19 -22.28 -0.44
N SER A 511 34.00 -21.48 -1.51
CA SER A 511 33.38 -20.16 -1.39
C SER A 511 31.88 -20.26 -1.16
N ILE A 512 31.29 -19.27 -0.49
CA ILE A 512 29.83 -19.19 -0.28
C ILE A 512 29.32 -17.95 -1.01
N ALA A 513 28.39 -18.12 -1.95
CA ALA A 513 27.72 -17.03 -2.64
C ALA A 513 26.33 -16.78 -2.05
N PHE A 514 25.99 -15.51 -1.90
CA PHE A 514 24.64 -15.05 -1.56
C PHE A 514 24.00 -14.45 -2.80
N MET A 515 22.95 -15.10 -3.28
CA MET A 515 22.33 -14.81 -4.57
C MET A 515 20.84 -14.52 -4.39
N THR A 516 20.31 -13.63 -5.20
CA THR A 516 18.90 -13.25 -5.17
C THR A 516 18.28 -13.46 -6.54
N SER A 517 17.06 -14.00 -6.57
CA SER A 517 16.22 -14.10 -7.76
C SER A 517 14.93 -13.32 -7.50
N LEU A 518 14.76 -12.23 -8.26
CA LEU A 518 13.61 -11.34 -8.13
C LEU A 518 12.36 -11.91 -8.80
N THR A 519 11.19 -11.59 -8.27
CA THR A 519 9.89 -11.99 -8.85
C THR A 519 9.25 -10.87 -9.67
N ASP A 520 8.51 -11.25 -10.71
CA ASP A 520 7.62 -10.35 -11.44
C ASP A 520 6.20 -10.33 -10.84
N THR A 521 5.29 -9.52 -11.40
CA THR A 521 3.91 -9.39 -10.94
C THR A 521 3.05 -10.66 -11.13
N ASN A 522 3.57 -11.71 -11.77
CA ASN A 522 2.92 -13.00 -11.89
C ASN A 522 3.51 -14.04 -10.93
N GLY A 523 4.44 -13.64 -10.06
CA GLY A 523 5.19 -14.55 -9.20
C GLY A 523 6.29 -15.33 -9.93
N ALA A 524 6.69 -14.92 -11.13
CA ALA A 524 7.73 -15.62 -11.87
C ALA A 524 9.13 -15.15 -11.45
N PHE A 525 9.92 -16.07 -10.89
CA PHE A 525 11.33 -15.87 -10.59
C PHE A 525 12.19 -15.60 -11.85
N GLY A 526 13.11 -14.64 -11.73
CA GLY A 526 14.16 -14.34 -12.70
C GLY A 526 15.47 -15.10 -12.44
N GLU A 527 16.56 -14.65 -13.07
CA GLU A 527 17.90 -15.21 -12.87
C GLU A 527 18.43 -14.97 -11.45
N TYR A 528 19.11 -15.96 -10.88
CA TYR A 528 19.86 -15.77 -9.63
C TYR A 528 21.11 -14.94 -9.89
N THR A 529 21.18 -13.76 -9.27
CA THR A 529 22.32 -12.84 -9.37
C THR A 529 23.04 -12.77 -8.03
N SER A 530 24.37 -12.77 -8.04
CA SER A 530 25.19 -12.78 -6.83
C SER A 530 25.45 -11.36 -6.33
N GLY A 531 25.15 -11.11 -5.05
CA GLY A 531 25.48 -9.85 -4.37
C GLY A 531 26.83 -9.90 -3.65
N TYR A 532 27.01 -10.92 -2.81
CA TYR A 532 28.23 -11.09 -2.01
C TYR A 532 28.76 -12.53 -2.11
N VAL A 533 30.08 -12.65 -2.26
CA VAL A 533 30.78 -13.94 -2.28
C VAL A 533 31.84 -13.96 -1.20
N VAL A 534 31.70 -14.88 -0.27
CA VAL A 534 32.68 -15.16 0.79
C VAL A 534 33.81 -16.02 0.20
N PRO A 535 35.08 -15.65 0.38
CA PRO A 535 36.21 -16.48 -0.03
C PRO A 535 36.24 -17.86 0.65
N PRO A 536 36.85 -18.87 0.01
CA PRO A 536 37.03 -20.19 0.60
C PRO A 536 37.69 -20.17 1.99
N ALA A 537 37.34 -21.14 2.83
CA ALA A 537 37.88 -21.32 4.18
C ALA A 537 37.62 -20.15 5.16
N SER A 538 36.72 -19.23 4.84
CA SER A 538 36.31 -18.15 5.75
C SER A 538 35.29 -18.62 6.79
N TRP A 539 34.36 -19.49 6.39
CA TRP A 539 33.31 -20.05 7.25
C TRP A 539 33.16 -21.55 6.99
N ASP A 540 32.87 -22.33 8.04
CA ASP A 540 32.43 -23.72 7.89
C ASP A 540 30.93 -23.77 7.59
N TRP A 541 30.58 -24.27 6.40
CA TRP A 541 29.19 -24.42 5.94
C TRP A 541 28.30 -25.18 6.93
N ASN A 542 28.82 -26.20 7.61
CA ASN A 542 28.05 -27.04 8.53
C ASN A 542 27.83 -26.37 9.89
N ALA A 543 28.49 -25.25 10.14
CA ALA A 543 28.38 -24.46 11.36
C ALA A 543 27.53 -23.19 11.18
N ILE A 544 26.73 -23.13 10.10
CA ILE A 544 25.88 -22.00 9.76
C ILE A 544 24.39 -22.37 9.84
N ARG A 545 23.58 -21.45 10.38
CA ARG A 545 22.12 -21.41 10.23
C ARG A 545 21.73 -20.01 9.75
N PHE A 546 20.87 -19.90 8.74
CA PHE A 546 20.34 -18.60 8.31
C PHE A 546 18.87 -18.44 8.63
N ILE A 547 18.45 -17.18 8.71
CA ILE A 547 17.07 -16.72 8.73
C ILE A 547 16.96 -15.46 7.87
N SER A 548 15.79 -15.22 7.27
CA SER A 548 15.50 -14.06 6.42
C SER A 548 14.43 -13.20 7.08
N GLY A 549 14.61 -11.88 7.06
CA GLY A 549 13.73 -10.91 7.69
C GLY A 549 14.26 -9.50 7.51
N ASP A 550 13.41 -8.48 7.66
CA ASP A 550 13.85 -7.07 7.65
C ASP A 550 14.45 -6.72 9.01
N PHE A 551 15.77 -6.86 9.17
CA PHE A 551 16.41 -6.72 10.48
C PHE A 551 16.71 -5.26 10.83
N ASN A 552 16.72 -4.34 9.86
CA ASN A 552 17.06 -2.93 10.07
C ASN A 552 15.85 -1.96 9.96
N GLY A 553 14.70 -2.44 9.50
CA GLY A 553 13.45 -1.68 9.40
C GLY A 553 13.37 -0.84 8.13
N ASP A 554 14.09 -1.25 7.07
CA ASP A 554 14.08 -0.55 5.79
C ASP A 554 13.08 -1.12 4.78
N HIS A 555 12.25 -2.07 5.24
CA HIS A 555 11.26 -2.84 4.49
C HIS A 555 11.84 -3.78 3.43
N ARG A 556 13.14 -4.07 3.47
CA ARG A 556 13.75 -5.15 2.70
C ARG A 556 14.09 -6.31 3.59
N SER A 557 13.89 -7.52 3.09
CA SER A 557 14.32 -8.74 3.74
C SER A 557 15.82 -8.92 3.58
N ASP A 558 16.50 -8.87 4.70
CA ASP A 558 17.91 -9.16 4.86
C ASP A 558 18.17 -10.65 5.09
N LEU A 559 19.44 -11.03 5.26
CA LEU A 559 19.84 -12.37 5.66
C LEU A 559 20.69 -12.31 6.95
N ALA A 560 20.23 -12.98 7.99
CA ALA A 560 21.02 -13.16 9.22
C ALA A 560 21.62 -14.56 9.27
N MET A 561 22.82 -14.65 9.83
CA MET A 561 23.62 -15.85 9.97
C MET A 561 23.98 -16.06 11.44
N MET A 562 23.56 -17.18 12.02
CA MET A 562 24.13 -17.68 13.25
C MET A 562 25.27 -18.62 12.91
N TYR A 563 26.46 -18.36 13.45
CA TYR A 563 27.67 -19.15 13.18
C TYR A 563 28.30 -19.70 14.45
N ARG A 564 28.70 -20.98 14.42
CA ARG A 564 29.47 -21.62 15.50
C ARG A 564 30.95 -21.75 15.14
N PHE A 565 31.81 -21.19 15.98
CA PHE A 565 33.25 -21.31 15.84
C PHE A 565 33.78 -22.65 16.36
N GLY A 566 35.00 -23.01 15.93
CA GLY A 566 35.65 -24.27 16.33
C GLY A 566 35.96 -24.39 17.83
N ASP A 567 36.00 -23.26 18.56
CA ASP A 567 36.12 -23.25 20.03
C ASP A 567 34.77 -23.48 20.75
N GLY A 568 33.66 -23.52 20.00
CA GLY A 568 32.31 -23.68 20.53
C GLY A 568 31.56 -22.38 20.80
N SER A 569 32.19 -21.20 20.61
CA SER A 569 31.47 -19.92 20.68
C SER A 569 30.51 -19.77 19.50
N ILE A 570 29.44 -18.99 19.69
CA ILE A 570 28.43 -18.71 18.67
C ILE A 570 28.35 -17.20 18.46
N LYS A 571 28.10 -16.74 17.24
CA LYS A 571 27.90 -15.32 16.96
C LYS A 571 26.83 -15.10 15.89
N MET A 572 26.08 -14.01 16.04
CA MET A 572 25.12 -13.53 15.06
C MET A 572 25.80 -12.55 14.10
N PHE A 573 25.38 -12.61 12.83
CA PHE A 573 25.79 -11.71 11.77
C PHE A 573 24.59 -11.33 10.92
N THR A 574 24.64 -10.15 10.33
CA THR A 574 23.57 -9.64 9.47
C THR A 574 24.18 -9.13 8.17
N GLY A 575 23.70 -9.62 7.03
CA GLY A 575 23.97 -9.10 5.70
C GLY A 575 22.72 -8.37 5.21
N LEU A 576 22.81 -7.04 5.12
CA LEU A 576 21.68 -6.21 4.70
C LEU A 576 21.44 -6.31 3.19
N ALA A 577 20.20 -6.27 2.75
CA ALA A 577 19.86 -6.18 1.33
C ALA A 577 20.00 -4.74 0.83
N ASP A 578 20.50 -4.56 -0.39
CA ASP A 578 20.48 -3.25 -1.06
C ASP A 578 19.22 -3.06 -1.91
N THR A 579 19.07 -1.90 -2.56
CA THR A 579 17.91 -1.58 -3.43
C THR A 579 17.76 -2.51 -4.64
N THR A 580 18.75 -3.33 -4.95
CA THR A 580 18.69 -4.32 -6.04
C THR A 580 18.36 -5.73 -5.54
N GLY A 581 18.17 -5.88 -4.23
CA GLY A 581 17.93 -7.17 -3.57
C GLY A 581 19.19 -7.94 -3.23
N HIS A 582 20.39 -7.36 -3.40
CA HIS A 582 21.64 -8.05 -3.17
C HIS A 582 22.06 -7.99 -1.71
N ILE A 583 22.28 -9.17 -1.11
CA ILE A 583 22.83 -9.28 0.25
C ILE A 583 24.27 -8.78 0.28
N GLN A 584 24.52 -7.80 1.15
CA GLN A 584 25.81 -7.15 1.36
C GLN A 584 26.68 -7.91 2.37
N PRO A 585 27.98 -7.56 2.52
CA PRO A 585 28.86 -8.20 3.49
C PRO A 585 28.31 -8.22 4.91
N PHE A 586 28.50 -9.37 5.58
CA PHE A 586 27.96 -9.63 6.91
C PHE A 586 28.68 -8.84 8.02
N THR A 587 27.90 -8.17 8.86
CA THR A 587 28.38 -7.47 10.05
C THR A 587 28.02 -8.26 11.31
N SER A 588 28.98 -8.47 12.20
CA SER A 588 28.77 -9.25 13.43
C SER A 588 28.12 -8.43 14.54
N SER A 589 27.24 -9.06 15.32
CA SER A 589 26.58 -8.46 16.48
C SER A 589 26.76 -9.34 17.74
N TYR A 590 25.70 -9.81 18.37
CA TYR A 590 25.74 -10.57 19.63
C TYR A 590 26.54 -11.88 19.50
N GLY A 591 27.26 -12.22 20.57
CA GLY A 591 28.06 -13.43 20.67
C GLY A 591 27.87 -14.15 21.99
N VAL A 592 27.76 -15.47 21.93
CA VAL A 592 27.72 -16.38 23.07
C VAL A 592 29.12 -16.99 23.24
N PRO A 593 29.77 -16.83 24.41
CA PRO A 593 31.09 -17.39 24.64
C PRO A 593 31.04 -18.92 24.75
N ALA A 594 32.13 -19.60 24.40
CA ALA A 594 32.21 -21.06 24.41
C ALA A 594 31.89 -21.70 25.77
N ASN A 595 32.21 -21.03 26.87
CA ASN A 595 31.93 -21.50 28.22
C ASN A 595 30.44 -21.45 28.62
N ALA A 596 29.57 -20.86 27.80
CA ALA A 596 28.12 -20.96 27.96
C ALA A 596 27.60 -22.36 27.59
N ASN A 597 28.41 -23.19 26.91
CA ASN A 597 28.12 -24.59 26.58
C ASN A 597 26.79 -24.79 25.84
N TRP A 598 26.48 -23.92 24.87
CA TRP A 598 25.30 -24.10 24.02
C TRP A 598 25.46 -25.31 23.10
N ASP A 599 24.44 -26.17 23.07
CA ASP A 599 24.41 -27.30 22.14
C ASP A 599 23.86 -26.84 20.78
N TRP A 600 24.74 -26.84 19.77
CA TRP A 600 24.39 -26.46 18.40
C TRP A 600 23.24 -27.27 17.82
N ASN A 601 23.12 -28.56 18.16
CA ASN A 601 22.08 -29.44 17.64
C ASN A 601 20.74 -29.29 18.36
N ALA A 602 20.72 -28.51 19.44
CA ALA A 602 19.54 -28.24 20.25
C ALA A 602 18.89 -26.89 19.96
N ILE A 603 19.33 -26.19 18.91
CA ILE A 603 18.78 -24.91 18.48
C ILE A 603 17.81 -25.13 17.31
N GLN A 604 16.73 -24.37 17.23
CA GLN A 604 15.94 -24.10 16.03
C GLN A 604 15.69 -22.59 15.98
N LEU A 605 15.87 -21.97 14.81
CA LEU A 605 15.97 -20.52 14.66
C LEU A 605 15.00 -20.03 13.57
N TYR A 606 14.28 -18.96 13.86
CA TYR A 606 13.24 -18.37 13.02
C TYR A 606 13.36 -16.83 13.07
N ALA A 607 12.73 -16.17 12.11
CA ALA A 607 12.66 -14.70 12.05
C ALA A 607 11.21 -14.21 12.15
N GLY A 608 11.05 -13.00 12.66
CA GLY A 608 9.81 -12.25 12.64
C GLY A 608 9.82 -11.12 13.67
N ASP A 609 9.04 -10.06 13.45
CA ASP A 609 8.95 -8.90 14.35
C ASP A 609 8.19 -9.26 15.63
N ALA A 610 8.87 -9.79 16.65
CA ALA A 610 8.20 -10.28 17.84
C ALA A 610 7.73 -9.13 18.73
N ASN A 611 8.43 -7.98 18.70
CA ASN A 611 8.14 -6.86 19.60
C ASN A 611 7.25 -5.76 18.97
N GLY A 612 6.89 -5.88 17.70
CA GLY A 612 6.04 -4.97 16.94
C GLY A 612 6.70 -3.63 16.65
N ASP A 613 8.03 -3.58 16.52
CA ASP A 613 8.80 -2.37 16.29
C ASP A 613 9.10 -2.07 14.82
N GLY A 614 8.60 -2.92 13.92
CA GLY A 614 8.78 -2.87 12.48
C GLY A 614 10.05 -3.56 11.99
N ARG A 615 10.86 -4.16 12.87
CA ARG A 615 12.03 -4.97 12.52
C ARG A 615 11.79 -6.42 12.88
N SER A 616 12.27 -7.31 12.03
CA SER A 616 12.38 -8.72 12.34
C SER A 616 13.37 -8.95 13.49
N ASP A 617 13.02 -9.89 14.35
CA ASP A 617 13.85 -10.40 15.44
C ASP A 617 14.25 -11.85 15.16
N ALA A 618 15.16 -12.39 15.98
CA ALA A 618 15.45 -13.82 16.01
C ALA A 618 14.64 -14.51 17.11
N ILE A 619 13.77 -15.45 16.71
CA ILE A 619 13.00 -16.30 17.62
C ILE A 619 13.66 -17.69 17.64
N MET A 620 13.99 -18.18 18.83
CA MET A 620 14.74 -19.41 19.01
C MET A 620 14.04 -20.37 19.96
N ALA A 621 13.90 -21.63 19.54
CA ALA A 621 13.65 -22.75 20.45
C ALA A 621 14.98 -23.42 20.80
N TYR A 622 15.28 -23.56 22.09
CA TYR A 622 16.52 -24.16 22.59
C TYR A 622 16.26 -25.27 23.60
N ARG A 623 16.72 -26.49 23.31
CA ARG A 623 16.64 -27.63 24.25
C ARG A 623 17.87 -27.67 25.15
N HIS A 624 17.66 -27.47 26.43
CA HIS A 624 18.70 -27.61 27.44
C HIS A 624 19.12 -29.08 27.65
N THR A 625 20.29 -29.28 28.25
CA THR A 625 20.84 -30.62 28.55
C THR A 625 20.00 -31.43 29.53
N ASN A 626 19.24 -30.77 30.40
CA ASN A 626 18.27 -31.40 31.29
C ASN A 626 16.95 -31.78 30.59
N GLY A 627 16.79 -31.46 29.30
CA GLY A 627 15.58 -31.75 28.51
C GLY A 627 14.52 -30.64 28.50
N SER A 628 14.66 -29.56 29.29
CA SER A 628 13.72 -28.43 29.19
C SER A 628 13.91 -27.66 27.89
N ILE A 629 12.83 -27.07 27.36
CA ILE A 629 12.86 -26.30 26.11
C ILE A 629 12.56 -24.84 26.43
N ALA A 630 13.49 -23.95 26.13
CA ALA A 630 13.33 -22.51 26.27
C ALA A 630 12.97 -21.88 24.91
N PHE A 631 12.02 -20.95 24.93
CA PHE A 631 11.69 -20.06 23.83
C PHE A 631 12.28 -18.69 24.12
N MET A 632 13.18 -18.26 23.25
CA MET A 632 14.03 -17.09 23.46
C MET A 632 13.93 -16.14 22.27
N THR A 633 13.94 -14.85 22.54
CA THR A 633 13.95 -13.80 21.51
C THR A 633 15.24 -13.01 21.62
N SER A 634 15.82 -12.64 20.48
CA SER A 634 16.91 -11.67 20.38
C SER A 634 16.47 -10.53 19.47
N PHE A 635 16.35 -9.34 20.05
CA PHE A 635 15.88 -8.15 19.36
C PHE A 635 16.94 -7.51 18.48
N THR A 636 16.52 -6.85 17.40
CA THR A 636 17.41 -6.09 16.50
C THR A 636 17.35 -4.58 16.73
N ASP A 637 18.49 -3.92 16.53
CA ASP A 637 18.55 -2.46 16.44
C ASP A 637 18.37 -1.95 15.00
N ALA A 638 18.32 -0.63 14.82
CA ALA A 638 18.16 0.00 13.51
C ALA A 638 19.31 -0.25 12.50
N ASN A 639 20.40 -0.89 12.92
CA ASN A 639 21.49 -1.33 12.03
C ASN A 639 21.40 -2.84 11.72
N GLY A 640 20.36 -3.52 12.19
CA GLY A 640 20.23 -4.98 12.08
C GLY A 640 21.12 -5.75 13.06
N ALA A 641 21.63 -5.13 14.12
CA ALA A 641 22.45 -5.82 15.10
C ALA A 641 21.57 -6.54 16.15
N PHE A 642 21.79 -7.84 16.32
CA PHE A 642 21.12 -8.66 17.33
C PHE A 642 21.66 -8.38 18.73
N GLY A 643 20.74 -8.35 19.71
CA GLY A 643 21.03 -8.30 21.13
C GLY A 643 21.17 -9.68 21.79
N GLU A 644 21.05 -9.71 23.13
CA GLU A 644 21.08 -10.96 23.89
C GLU A 644 19.79 -11.77 23.71
N TYR A 645 19.93 -13.10 23.62
CA TYR A 645 18.79 -14.01 23.68
C TYR A 645 18.22 -14.06 25.09
N THR A 646 16.96 -13.66 25.23
CA THR A 646 16.24 -13.64 26.51
C THR A 646 15.02 -14.55 26.43
N SER A 647 14.79 -15.35 27.47
CA SER A 647 13.71 -16.34 27.48
C SER A 647 12.40 -15.73 27.99
N GLY A 648 11.33 -15.89 27.21
CA GLY A 648 9.97 -15.57 27.62
C GLY A 648 9.28 -16.72 28.36
N TYR A 649 9.48 -17.93 27.85
CA TYR A 649 8.83 -19.13 28.35
C TYR A 649 9.79 -20.32 28.28
N THR A 650 9.81 -21.13 29.34
CA THR A 650 10.55 -22.39 29.38
C THR A 650 9.62 -23.51 29.80
N VAL A 651 9.53 -24.53 28.96
CA VAL A 651 8.77 -25.74 29.25
C VAL A 651 9.65 -26.71 30.04
N PRO A 652 9.13 -27.35 31.12
CA PRO A 652 9.88 -28.35 31.87
C PRO A 652 10.35 -29.53 30.99
N ALA A 653 11.41 -30.20 31.46
CA ALA A 653 11.91 -31.42 30.84
C ALA A 653 10.82 -32.48 30.68
N ASP A 654 10.97 -33.33 29.67
CA ASP A 654 10.06 -34.45 29.34
C ASP A 654 8.62 -34.04 28.97
N SER A 655 8.33 -32.75 28.82
CA SER A 655 7.00 -32.28 28.40
C SER A 655 6.73 -32.48 26.91
N TRP A 656 7.79 -32.37 26.09
CA TRP A 656 7.71 -32.56 24.64
C TRP A 656 8.93 -33.34 24.14
N ASP A 657 8.70 -34.22 23.17
CA ASP A 657 9.78 -34.86 22.42
C ASP A 657 10.28 -33.90 21.33
N TRP A 658 11.53 -33.46 21.46
CA TRP A 658 12.20 -32.56 20.52
C TRP A 658 12.14 -33.03 19.07
N ASN A 659 12.22 -34.34 18.82
CA ASN A 659 12.24 -34.89 17.46
C ASN A 659 10.84 -35.01 16.84
N ALA A 660 9.80 -34.76 17.63
CA ALA A 660 8.41 -34.79 17.21
C ALA A 660 7.81 -33.38 17.05
N ILE A 661 8.67 -32.35 16.94
CA ILE A 661 8.27 -30.95 16.83
C ILE A 661 8.70 -30.36 15.48
N ARG A 662 7.81 -29.56 14.88
CA ARG A 662 8.13 -28.61 13.79
C ARG A 662 7.56 -27.25 14.17
N PHE A 663 8.36 -26.19 14.03
CA PHE A 663 7.87 -24.83 14.23
C PHE A 663 7.82 -24.04 12.94
N ILE A 664 6.95 -23.02 12.96
CA ILE A 664 6.88 -21.90 12.02
C ILE A 664 6.67 -20.62 12.83
N SER A 665 7.14 -19.48 12.30
CA SER A 665 6.87 -18.15 12.85
C SER A 665 5.93 -17.38 11.94
N GLY A 666 5.17 -16.47 12.54
CA GLY A 666 4.17 -15.65 11.85
C GLY A 666 3.27 -14.94 12.86
N ASP A 667 2.57 -13.89 12.44
CA ASP A 667 1.57 -13.22 13.28
C ASP A 667 0.25 -13.99 13.20
N PHE A 668 0.04 -14.95 14.10
CA PHE A 668 -1.09 -15.87 13.98
C PHE A 668 -2.39 -15.26 14.54
N ASN A 669 -2.33 -14.22 15.36
CA ASN A 669 -3.50 -13.59 15.98
C ASN A 669 -3.88 -12.22 15.39
N GLY A 670 -3.02 -11.62 14.55
CA GLY A 670 -3.23 -10.35 13.88
C GLY A 670 -2.88 -9.14 14.74
N ASP A 671 -1.99 -9.30 15.72
CA ASP A 671 -1.53 -8.22 16.59
C ASP A 671 -0.23 -7.54 16.13
N HIS A 672 0.25 -7.92 14.92
CA HIS A 672 1.47 -7.48 14.26
C HIS A 672 2.75 -7.89 14.96
N ARG A 673 2.68 -8.92 15.81
CA ARG A 673 3.85 -9.54 16.41
C ARG A 673 4.01 -10.93 15.86
N ALA A 674 5.23 -11.27 15.50
CA ALA A 674 5.56 -12.63 15.12
C ALA A 674 5.49 -13.55 16.34
N ASP A 675 4.55 -14.48 16.26
CA ASP A 675 4.37 -15.58 17.18
C ASP A 675 5.20 -16.80 16.77
N LEU A 676 5.10 -17.88 17.57
CA LEU A 676 5.65 -19.18 17.25
C LEU A 676 4.56 -20.25 17.30
N ALA A 677 4.33 -20.94 16.18
CA ALA A 677 3.43 -22.09 16.13
C ALA A 677 4.22 -23.40 16.09
N MET A 678 3.66 -24.43 16.70
CA MET A 678 4.25 -25.74 16.87
C MET A 678 3.29 -26.81 16.37
N MET A 679 3.71 -27.58 15.37
CA MET A 679 3.10 -28.87 15.06
C MET A 679 3.82 -29.96 15.87
N TYR A 680 3.07 -30.71 16.67
CA TYR A 680 3.63 -31.77 17.51
C TYR A 680 2.96 -33.12 17.27
N ARG A 681 3.77 -34.18 17.17
CA ARG A 681 3.32 -35.57 17.09
C ARG A 681 3.43 -36.28 18.45
N PHE A 682 2.31 -36.80 18.93
CA PHE A 682 2.26 -37.62 20.14
C PHE A 682 2.69 -39.07 19.88
N GLY A 683 3.05 -39.78 20.96
CA GLY A 683 3.48 -41.18 20.89
C GLY A 683 2.39 -42.15 20.40
N ASP A 684 1.12 -41.78 20.48
CA ASP A 684 0.01 -42.54 19.90
C ASP A 684 -0.17 -42.31 18.39
N GLY A 685 0.58 -41.38 17.79
CA GLY A 685 0.52 -41.01 16.38
C GLY A 685 -0.40 -39.84 16.06
N SER A 686 -1.15 -39.30 17.04
CA SER A 686 -1.92 -38.07 16.83
C SER A 686 -1.00 -36.87 16.63
N ILE A 687 -1.47 -35.87 15.88
CA ILE A 687 -0.74 -34.61 15.64
C ILE A 687 -1.61 -33.46 16.14
N LYS A 688 -1.00 -32.45 16.75
CA LYS A 688 -1.71 -31.26 17.23
C LYS A 688 -0.95 -29.98 16.92
N MET A 689 -1.71 -28.93 16.61
CA MET A 689 -1.20 -27.58 16.44
C MET A 689 -1.27 -26.81 17.76
N PHE A 690 -0.23 -26.05 18.04
CA PHE A 690 -0.14 -25.14 19.17
C PHE A 690 0.39 -23.79 18.74
N THR A 691 0.02 -22.75 19.48
CA THR A 691 0.45 -21.38 19.23
C THR A 691 0.92 -20.75 20.53
N GLY A 692 2.16 -20.27 20.55
CA GLY A 692 2.72 -19.43 21.60
C GLY A 692 2.77 -18.00 21.09
N LEU A 693 1.88 -17.15 21.61
CA LEU A 693 1.78 -15.75 21.18
C LEU A 693 2.94 -14.92 21.74
N ALA A 694 3.44 -13.95 20.98
CA ALA A 694 4.35 -12.94 21.51
C ALA A 694 3.58 -11.92 22.36
N ASP A 695 4.13 -11.53 23.51
CA ASP A 695 3.56 -10.45 24.31
C ASP A 695 4.06 -9.06 23.86
N ALA A 696 3.60 -8.02 24.55
CA ALA A 696 4.02 -6.64 24.29
C ALA A 696 5.54 -6.39 24.43
N THR A 697 6.27 -7.31 25.06
CA THR A 697 7.74 -7.25 25.20
C THR A 697 8.47 -8.07 24.14
N GLY A 698 7.75 -8.77 23.26
CA GLY A 698 8.28 -9.61 22.20
C GLY A 698 8.73 -11.00 22.65
N HIS A 699 8.16 -11.49 23.74
CA HIS A 699 8.48 -12.78 24.30
C HIS A 699 7.36 -13.79 24.06
N ILE A 700 7.72 -14.96 23.54
CA ILE A 700 6.81 -16.08 23.30
C ILE A 700 6.24 -16.58 24.63
N GLN A 701 4.91 -16.59 24.72
CA GLN A 701 4.14 -17.00 25.88
C GLN A 701 3.79 -18.50 25.84
N PRO A 702 3.20 -19.07 26.91
CA PRO A 702 2.81 -20.48 26.94
C PRO A 702 1.91 -20.88 25.76
N PHE A 703 2.21 -22.04 25.19
CA PHE A 703 1.53 -22.58 24.02
C PHE A 703 0.09 -23.01 24.33
N THR A 704 -0.85 -22.56 23.50
CA THR A 704 -2.25 -22.98 23.53
C THR A 704 -2.54 -23.91 22.35
N SER A 705 -3.31 -24.98 22.59
CA SER A 705 -3.59 -25.96 21.53
C SER A 705 -4.85 -25.61 20.76
N SER A 706 -4.85 -25.87 19.45
CA SER A 706 -5.98 -25.60 18.56
C SER A 706 -6.42 -26.87 17.81
N TYR A 707 -5.98 -27.07 16.56
CA TYR A 707 -6.38 -28.20 15.71
C TYR A 707 -5.70 -29.52 16.09
N SER A 708 -6.42 -30.64 15.95
CA SER A 708 -5.92 -31.98 16.24
C SER A 708 -6.25 -32.95 15.09
N VAL A 709 -5.23 -33.65 14.61
CA VAL A 709 -5.36 -34.80 13.72
C VAL A 709 -5.34 -36.08 14.57
N PRO A 710 -6.42 -36.88 14.58
CA PRO A 710 -6.46 -38.10 15.37
C PRO A 710 -5.52 -39.17 14.78
N ALA A 711 -4.98 -40.05 15.64
CA ALA A 711 -4.04 -41.09 15.22
C ALA A 711 -4.56 -42.00 14.08
N ASN A 712 -5.87 -42.25 14.05
CA ASN A 712 -6.51 -43.08 13.02
C ASN A 712 -6.60 -42.41 11.64
N ALA A 713 -6.24 -41.13 11.52
CA ALA A 713 -6.07 -40.46 10.22
C ALA A 713 -4.80 -40.95 9.48
N ASN A 714 -3.90 -41.66 10.18
CA ASN A 714 -2.68 -42.28 9.62
C ASN A 714 -1.79 -41.29 8.85
N TRP A 715 -1.61 -40.08 9.37
CA TRP A 715 -0.66 -39.13 8.81
C TRP A 715 0.78 -39.59 9.05
N ASP A 716 1.59 -39.61 7.99
CA ASP A 716 3.02 -39.89 8.11
C ASP A 716 3.79 -38.61 8.44
N TRP A 717 4.37 -38.56 9.64
CA TRP A 717 5.18 -37.45 10.10
C TRP A 717 6.34 -37.11 9.16
N ASN A 718 6.97 -38.11 8.56
CA ASN A 718 8.13 -37.88 7.69
C ASN A 718 7.72 -37.40 6.29
N ALA A 719 6.43 -37.49 5.96
CA ALA A 719 5.88 -37.07 4.70
C ALA A 719 5.31 -35.63 4.72
N ILE A 720 5.42 -34.94 5.84
CA ILE A 720 5.04 -33.53 5.98
C ILE A 720 6.25 -32.65 5.65
N ARG A 721 6.03 -31.51 5.01
CA ARG A 721 6.93 -30.34 5.01
C ARG A 721 6.10 -29.11 5.35
N LEU A 722 6.61 -28.30 6.28
CA LEU A 722 5.96 -27.09 6.79
C LEU A 722 6.96 -25.94 6.56
N PRO A 723 7.01 -25.40 5.33
CA PRO A 723 7.96 -24.35 4.94
C PRO A 723 7.75 -23.02 5.66
#